data_AF-A0A7D3Y071-F1
#
_entry.id   AF-A0A7D3Y071-F1
#
_cell.length_a   1.000
_cell.length_b   1.000
_cell.length_c   1.000
_cell.angle_alpha   90.00
_cell.angle_beta   90.00
_cell.angle_gamma   90.00
#
_symmetry.space_group_name_H-M   'P 1'
#
loop_
_entity.id
_entity.type
_entity.pdbx_description
1 polymer ?
#
loop_
_entity_poly.entity_id
_entity_poly.type
_entity_poly.pdbx_seq_one_letter_code
_entity_poly.pdbx_strand_id
1 'polypeptide(L)'
;MRKYICLFGFVYISFILVSPTSAQDWNTIFTYELDAEYYMAEGNFSKAADTYAKALKKFPESANLKFKIGYCLLKTPDRKSESISYLEEAVAKISDKYDAKSIKEANAPPEALYHLGMAYMVKNDFDNASRVFNEYKKHVSPDDTEATKRVNQALASCEFAKQMSKKPIGLNYSILGPEINNMYNNICPVLSGDGKTLAFTSVTAKGNKIYITTKDENGNWTKPREITRYLGSRNLTTSFLSYEGKELYLIEHGRKRSDIVVSFLQKRRWSSTVKIAKPINSKSNETHVCVTKDGNTVYFTSDRKGSLGGFDIWVSTINNGRWSDAINLGPNVNTEFDEVTPFLTPDEKYLFFSSQGHNSMGGFDIFYTNLEGSPNVKNIGYPLNTPSDETFFFPTSLTSGLIPHYSPDGYGKLDITMVDIVPQVDLKLNIMLADNAPTDKPYNVKIIEDGTQQLIESFSSKGKSQLKSKIKPGKYVVTATGKGFDEAKTNFEVPAKPDESEYQLSLVLNPVVIQQPVAQLEEPKSEIEDKQDNNQTTEDIGKTEDSHAAKQESKNSDNKEAKENIDQTEIAPKEQEQDKALPSKPTLTAAPVPRMDFNKSMATSTLAKTTYSIQLLASLHPVDYNYFNLDSISVTISPEGYYRYSIGTTDNIQEIETLQQKLRNHGYNNVWVRINREHPGYTIQFLALQKPKSIKTFEELSEVMVYRGKDGMYRYCVGKYSTPEEALTDIERIKSLGYSDAFVRVLGK
;
A
#
# COMPACT_ATOMS: atom_id res chain seq x y z
N MET A 1 5.49 -59.85 71.54
CA MET A 1 6.14 -59.48 72.82
C MET A 1 6.55 -58.01 72.71
N ARG A 2 6.06 -57.08 73.58
CA ARG A 2 6.59 -55.69 73.86
C ARG A 2 6.79 -54.74 72.64
N LYS A 3 6.40 -53.45 72.60
CA LYS A 3 6.04 -52.36 73.56
C LYS A 3 5.07 -51.38 72.82
N TYR A 4 4.07 -50.74 73.43
CA TYR A 4 4.11 -49.43 74.16
C TYR A 4 4.74 -48.29 73.32
N ILE A 5 4.17 -47.09 73.10
CA ILE A 5 3.15 -46.26 73.81
C ILE A 5 2.43 -45.30 72.83
N CYS A 6 1.19 -44.90 73.12
CA CYS A 6 0.51 -43.76 72.47
C CYS A 6 0.66 -42.48 73.30
N LEU A 7 0.75 -41.28 72.68
CA LEU A 7 -0.02 -40.11 73.16
C LEU A 7 -0.18 -38.99 72.11
N PHE A 8 -1.45 -38.69 71.84
CA PHE A 8 -2.11 -37.46 71.36
C PHE A 8 -1.34 -36.22 70.86
N GLY A 9 -1.83 -35.71 69.73
CA GLY A 9 -1.79 -34.30 69.34
C GLY A 9 -2.80 -34.03 68.21
N PHE A 10 -3.98 -33.46 68.53
CA PHE A 10 -5.01 -33.13 67.53
C PHE A 10 -4.50 -32.03 66.58
N VAL A 11 -4.46 -32.30 65.27
CA VAL A 11 -4.19 -31.28 64.24
C VAL A 11 -5.49 -30.96 63.51
N TYR A 12 -5.84 -29.67 63.46
CA TYR A 12 -6.97 -29.15 62.71
C TYR A 12 -6.84 -29.49 61.22
N ILE A 13 -7.87 -30.12 60.66
CA ILE A 13 -7.98 -30.33 59.20
C ILE A 13 -8.46 -29.02 58.58
N SER A 14 -7.53 -28.17 58.15
CA SER A 14 -7.82 -27.12 57.19
C SER A 14 -7.92 -27.73 55.80
N PHE A 15 -9.14 -27.88 55.28
CA PHE A 15 -9.38 -28.20 53.88
C PHE A 15 -8.86 -27.05 53.00
N ILE A 16 -7.62 -27.18 52.50
CA ILE A 16 -7.18 -26.38 51.36
C ILE A 16 -7.91 -26.95 50.14
N LEU A 17 -8.95 -26.24 49.70
CA LEU A 17 -9.53 -26.41 48.38
C LEU A 17 -8.46 -26.04 47.34
N VAL A 18 -7.62 -27.00 46.98
CA VAL A 18 -6.80 -26.94 45.78
C VAL A 18 -7.77 -27.07 44.61
N SER A 19 -8.26 -25.93 44.11
CA SER A 19 -8.89 -25.87 42.79
C SER A 19 -7.96 -26.57 41.79
N PRO A 20 -8.44 -27.53 40.99
CA PRO A 20 -7.59 -28.16 40.00
C PRO A 20 -7.16 -27.06 39.00
N THR A 21 -5.90 -26.66 39.08
CA THR A 21 -5.28 -25.83 38.05
C THR A 21 -5.33 -26.62 36.77
N SER A 22 -6.25 -26.24 35.87
CA SER A 22 -6.33 -26.82 34.54
C SER A 22 -4.99 -26.59 33.86
N ALA A 23 -4.19 -27.65 33.72
CA ALA A 23 -2.90 -27.57 33.06
C ALA A 23 -3.11 -27.01 31.65
N GLN A 24 -2.43 -25.90 31.34
CA GLN A 24 -2.59 -25.23 30.06
C GLN A 24 -2.35 -26.22 28.92
N ASP A 25 -3.24 -26.22 27.93
CA ASP A 25 -3.16 -27.09 26.76
C ASP A 25 -2.11 -26.56 25.76
N TRP A 26 -0.84 -26.71 26.16
CA TRP A 26 0.33 -26.20 25.42
C TRP A 26 0.45 -26.77 24.01
N ASN A 27 -0.03 -28.00 23.78
CA ASN A 27 -0.04 -28.62 22.45
C ASN A 27 -1.02 -27.91 21.52
N THR A 28 -2.23 -27.59 22.00
CA THR A 28 -3.23 -26.83 21.24
C THR A 28 -2.80 -25.38 21.04
N ILE A 29 -2.19 -24.74 22.04
CA ILE A 29 -1.63 -23.38 21.93
C ILE A 29 -0.54 -23.35 20.84
N PHE A 30 0.45 -24.24 20.92
CA PHE A 30 1.52 -24.35 19.93
C PHE A 30 0.99 -24.60 18.52
N THR A 31 -0.04 -25.44 18.38
CA THR A 31 -0.70 -25.69 17.08
C THR A 31 -1.32 -24.40 16.51
N TYR A 32 -2.04 -23.62 17.33
CA TYR A 32 -2.63 -22.36 16.87
C TYR A 32 -1.57 -21.29 16.57
N GLU A 33 -0.49 -21.21 17.32
CA GLU A 33 0.60 -20.28 17.01
C GLU A 33 1.28 -20.63 15.69
N LEU A 34 1.57 -21.91 15.45
CA LEU A 34 2.16 -22.38 14.19
C LEU A 34 1.24 -22.15 12.98
N ASP A 35 -0.07 -22.38 13.13
CA ASP A 35 -1.07 -22.06 12.10
C ASP A 35 -1.14 -20.54 11.84
N ALA A 36 -1.04 -19.71 12.88
CA ALA A 36 -1.07 -18.26 12.76
C ALA A 36 0.22 -17.72 12.09
N GLU A 37 1.39 -18.24 12.46
CA GLU A 37 2.68 -17.92 11.83
C GLU A 37 2.69 -18.33 10.34
N TYR A 38 2.07 -19.46 10.00
CA TYR A 38 1.83 -19.85 8.60
C TYR A 38 0.96 -18.81 7.86
N TYR A 39 -0.14 -18.35 8.46
CA TYR A 39 -0.98 -17.31 7.84
C TYR A 39 -0.26 -15.96 7.73
N MET A 40 0.61 -15.59 8.66
CA MET A 40 1.47 -14.40 8.54
C MET A 40 2.45 -14.53 7.37
N ALA A 41 3.06 -15.71 7.17
CA ALA A 41 3.96 -15.97 6.05
C ALA A 41 3.23 -15.96 4.69
N GLU A 42 1.93 -16.28 4.65
CA GLU A 42 1.07 -16.07 3.47
C GLU A 42 0.54 -14.62 3.33
N GLY A 43 0.89 -13.70 4.24
CA GLY A 43 0.37 -12.32 4.26
C GLY A 43 -1.08 -12.19 4.74
N ASN A 44 -1.70 -13.26 5.23
CA ASN A 44 -3.09 -13.29 5.69
C ASN A 44 -3.19 -12.90 7.19
N PHE A 45 -2.80 -11.67 7.49
CA PHE A 45 -2.72 -11.17 8.87
C PHE A 45 -4.06 -11.21 9.62
N SER A 46 -5.20 -10.96 8.96
CA SER A 46 -6.51 -11.07 9.61
C SER A 46 -6.75 -12.48 10.15
N LYS A 47 -6.46 -13.52 9.34
CA LYS A 47 -6.64 -14.91 9.75
C LYS A 47 -5.59 -15.35 10.78
N ALA A 48 -4.40 -14.78 10.76
CA ALA A 48 -3.39 -14.95 11.80
C ALA A 48 -3.90 -14.39 13.15
N ALA A 49 -4.40 -13.14 13.17
CA ALA A 49 -4.98 -12.52 14.37
C ALA A 49 -6.12 -13.37 14.96
N ASP A 50 -7.06 -13.82 14.12
CA ASP A 50 -8.19 -14.67 14.54
C ASP A 50 -7.75 -16.06 15.05
N THR A 51 -6.56 -16.51 14.65
CA THR A 51 -5.99 -17.80 15.08
C THR A 51 -5.19 -17.65 16.38
N TYR A 52 -4.38 -16.60 16.52
CA TYR A 52 -3.80 -16.23 17.82
C TYR A 52 -4.87 -15.93 18.87
N ALA A 53 -6.02 -15.35 18.51
CA ALA A 53 -7.14 -15.16 19.43
C ALA A 53 -7.70 -16.49 19.98
N LYS A 54 -7.54 -17.62 19.28
CA LYS A 54 -7.86 -18.96 19.81
C LYS A 54 -6.79 -19.45 20.79
N ALA A 55 -5.51 -19.17 20.51
CA ALA A 55 -4.42 -19.42 21.45
C ALA A 55 -4.57 -18.56 22.72
N LEU A 56 -4.99 -17.31 22.60
CA LEU A 56 -5.21 -16.40 23.75
C LEU A 56 -6.35 -16.89 24.65
N LYS A 57 -7.43 -17.47 24.11
CA LYS A 57 -8.44 -18.18 24.92
C LYS A 57 -7.83 -19.38 25.68
N LYS A 58 -6.81 -20.00 25.09
CA LYS A 58 -5.88 -20.98 25.71
C LYS A 58 -5.06 -20.41 26.88
N PHE A 59 -4.57 -19.18 26.72
CA PHE A 59 -3.62 -18.54 27.64
C PHE A 59 -3.90 -17.04 27.82
N PRO A 60 -4.97 -16.66 28.56
CA PRO A 60 -5.47 -15.28 28.59
C PRO A 60 -4.49 -14.23 29.15
N GLU A 61 -3.60 -14.67 30.03
CA GLU A 61 -2.58 -13.83 30.67
C GLU A 61 -1.37 -13.51 29.78
N SER A 62 -1.28 -14.09 28.59
CA SER A 62 -0.15 -13.90 27.67
C SER A 62 -0.20 -12.53 26.98
N ALA A 63 0.62 -11.60 27.46
CA ALA A 63 0.93 -10.35 26.77
C ALA A 63 1.62 -10.61 25.42
N ASN A 64 2.40 -11.70 25.30
CA ASN A 64 2.99 -12.13 24.02
C ASN A 64 1.92 -12.41 22.95
N LEU A 65 0.90 -13.21 23.27
CA LEU A 65 -0.19 -13.50 22.33
C LEU A 65 -1.01 -12.24 22.00
N LYS A 66 -1.24 -11.34 22.97
CA LYS A 66 -1.89 -10.05 22.73
C LYS A 66 -1.06 -9.17 21.79
N PHE A 67 0.26 -9.12 21.96
CA PHE A 67 1.19 -8.47 21.03
C PHE A 67 1.10 -9.06 19.61
N LYS A 68 1.18 -10.40 19.46
CA LYS A 68 1.07 -11.07 18.16
C LYS A 68 -0.27 -10.78 17.46
N ILE A 69 -1.38 -10.73 18.21
CA ILE A 69 -2.70 -10.32 17.70
C ILE A 69 -2.67 -8.86 17.24
N GLY A 70 -2.22 -7.94 18.11
CA GLY A 70 -2.14 -6.51 17.84
C GLY A 70 -1.32 -6.18 16.59
N TYR A 71 -0.14 -6.80 16.45
CA TYR A 71 0.70 -6.70 15.25
C TYR A 71 -0.06 -7.11 13.97
N CYS A 72 -0.74 -8.25 13.99
CA CYS A 72 -1.51 -8.74 12.85
C CYS A 72 -2.71 -7.85 12.50
N LEU A 73 -3.40 -7.31 13.50
CA LEU A 73 -4.50 -6.36 13.29
C LEU A 73 -4.00 -5.05 12.68
N LEU A 74 -2.85 -4.52 13.13
CA LEU A 74 -2.22 -3.32 12.58
C LEU A 74 -1.81 -3.48 11.09
N LYS A 75 -1.49 -4.71 10.66
CA LYS A 75 -1.24 -5.07 9.26
C LYS A 75 -2.49 -5.45 8.46
N THR A 76 -3.69 -5.34 9.03
CA THR A 76 -4.97 -5.63 8.36
C THR A 76 -5.74 -4.33 8.09
N PRO A 77 -5.88 -3.87 6.82
CA PRO A 77 -6.41 -2.54 6.49
C PRO A 77 -7.75 -2.18 7.15
N ASP A 78 -8.72 -3.10 7.13
CA ASP A 78 -10.06 -2.92 7.69
C ASP A 78 -10.15 -3.12 9.21
N ARG A 79 -9.06 -3.55 9.87
CA ARG A 79 -9.03 -3.93 11.29
C ARG A 79 -7.95 -3.22 12.12
N LYS A 80 -7.19 -2.28 11.53
CA LYS A 80 -6.09 -1.58 12.21
C LYS A 80 -6.48 -1.01 13.58
N SER A 81 -7.70 -0.49 13.71
CA SER A 81 -8.19 0.09 14.97
C SER A 81 -8.39 -0.91 16.11
N GLU A 82 -8.61 -2.20 15.82
CA GLU A 82 -8.70 -3.24 16.86
C GLU A 82 -7.35 -3.48 17.55
N SER A 83 -6.23 -3.13 16.91
CA SER A 83 -4.89 -3.41 17.42
C SER A 83 -4.57 -2.73 18.75
N ILE A 84 -5.09 -1.51 18.97
CA ILE A 84 -4.73 -0.67 20.12
C ILE A 84 -5.01 -1.36 21.45
N SER A 85 -6.23 -1.88 21.67
CA SER A 85 -6.59 -2.55 22.94
C SER A 85 -5.67 -3.73 23.25
N TYR A 86 -5.35 -4.56 22.24
CA TYR A 86 -4.44 -5.69 22.42
C TYR A 86 -3.00 -5.25 22.69
N LEU A 87 -2.54 -4.17 22.06
CA LEU A 87 -1.20 -3.63 22.26
C LEU A 87 -1.05 -2.90 23.61
N GLU A 88 -2.06 -2.15 24.05
CA GLU A 88 -2.14 -1.53 25.39
C GLU A 88 -2.09 -2.61 26.50
N GLU A 89 -2.84 -3.70 26.35
CA GLU A 89 -2.77 -4.82 27.27
C GLU A 89 -1.44 -5.60 27.21
N ALA A 90 -0.78 -5.63 26.05
CA ALA A 90 0.51 -6.30 25.88
C ALA A 90 1.65 -5.51 26.56
N VAL A 91 1.70 -4.19 26.38
CA VAL A 91 2.78 -3.36 26.95
C VAL A 91 2.72 -3.28 28.48
N ALA A 92 1.61 -3.66 29.11
CA ALA A 92 1.49 -3.79 30.56
C ALA A 92 2.40 -4.87 31.18
N LYS A 93 2.92 -5.81 30.37
CA LYS A 93 3.87 -6.87 30.81
C LYS A 93 4.95 -7.11 29.73
N ILE A 94 5.89 -6.18 29.58
CA ILE A 94 7.07 -6.33 28.70
C ILE A 94 8.26 -6.98 29.42
N SER A 95 9.21 -7.53 28.66
CA SER A 95 10.46 -8.10 29.19
C SER A 95 11.63 -7.92 28.21
N ASP A 96 12.72 -7.29 28.64
CA ASP A 96 13.99 -7.24 27.90
C ASP A 96 14.69 -8.61 27.78
N LYS A 97 14.19 -9.62 28.53
CA LYS A 97 14.65 -11.00 28.50
C LYS A 97 13.67 -11.93 27.76
N TYR A 98 12.85 -11.35 26.88
CA TYR A 98 11.87 -12.07 26.05
C TYR A 98 12.52 -13.24 25.29
N ASP A 99 12.01 -14.46 25.49
CA ASP A 99 12.44 -15.62 24.71
C ASP A 99 11.44 -15.93 23.58
N ALA A 100 11.76 -15.45 22.38
CA ALA A 100 11.01 -15.71 21.15
C ALA A 100 10.83 -17.21 20.82
N LYS A 101 11.64 -18.11 21.40
CA LYS A 101 11.59 -19.57 21.18
C LYS A 101 10.72 -20.29 22.21
N SER A 102 10.36 -19.64 23.30
CA SER A 102 9.57 -20.23 24.37
C SER A 102 8.08 -20.11 24.07
N ILE A 103 7.44 -21.25 23.79
CA ILE A 103 5.97 -21.35 23.69
C ILE A 103 5.24 -20.97 24.99
N LYS A 104 5.97 -20.77 26.09
CA LYS A 104 5.46 -20.37 27.40
C LYS A 104 5.79 -18.93 27.76
N GLU A 105 6.43 -18.17 26.86
CA GLU A 105 6.71 -16.76 27.07
C GLU A 105 5.39 -16.00 27.22
N ALA A 106 5.20 -15.46 28.42
CA ALA A 106 3.99 -14.76 28.83
C ALA A 106 4.09 -13.26 28.54
N ASN A 107 5.30 -12.71 28.56
CA ASN A 107 5.56 -11.29 28.46
C ASN A 107 5.67 -10.88 26.99
N ALA A 108 5.25 -9.66 26.68
CA ALA A 108 5.50 -9.08 25.36
C ALA A 108 6.98 -8.68 25.20
N PRO A 109 7.51 -8.71 23.97
CA PRO A 109 8.79 -8.09 23.66
C PRO A 109 8.69 -6.55 23.75
N PRO A 110 9.78 -5.80 24.01
CA PRO A 110 9.75 -4.34 24.03
C PRO A 110 9.20 -3.69 22.74
N GLU A 111 9.35 -4.36 21.59
CA GLU A 111 8.79 -3.99 20.29
C GLU A 111 7.27 -3.83 20.31
N ALA A 112 6.55 -4.39 21.30
CA ALA A 112 5.14 -4.10 21.50
C ALA A 112 4.87 -2.60 21.73
N LEU A 113 5.80 -1.87 22.36
CA LEU A 113 5.75 -0.40 22.47
C LEU A 113 5.85 0.25 21.10
N TYR A 114 6.83 -0.14 20.26
CA TYR A 114 6.95 0.41 18.90
C TYR A 114 5.65 0.21 18.09
N HIS A 115 5.08 -0.99 18.13
CA HIS A 115 3.83 -1.27 17.42
C HIS A 115 2.61 -0.56 18.02
N LEU A 116 2.57 -0.32 19.32
CA LEU A 116 1.55 0.54 19.95
C LEU A 116 1.68 2.00 19.50
N GLY A 117 2.91 2.52 19.40
CA GLY A 117 3.17 3.86 18.84
C GLY A 117 2.65 3.98 17.40
N MET A 118 2.92 2.99 16.54
CA MET A 118 2.38 2.93 15.19
C MET A 118 0.84 2.81 15.16
N ALA A 119 0.22 2.13 16.14
CA ALA A 119 -1.23 2.04 16.24
C ALA A 119 -1.88 3.38 16.63
N TYR A 120 -1.25 4.15 17.52
CA TYR A 120 -1.66 5.53 17.84
C TYR A 120 -1.46 6.48 16.65
N MET A 121 -0.37 6.34 15.88
CA MET A 121 -0.16 7.07 14.62
C MET A 121 -1.35 6.88 13.66
N VAL A 122 -1.79 5.63 13.44
CA VAL A 122 -2.96 5.31 12.59
C VAL A 122 -4.28 5.94 13.10
N LYS A 123 -4.36 6.33 14.37
CA LYS A 123 -5.49 7.07 14.96
C LYS A 123 -5.31 8.59 14.99
N ASN A 124 -4.22 9.11 14.42
CA ASN A 124 -3.79 10.51 14.53
C ASN A 124 -3.54 10.97 15.99
N ASP A 125 -3.31 10.03 16.92
CA ASP A 125 -2.93 10.34 18.31
C ASP A 125 -1.40 10.46 18.40
N PHE A 126 -0.89 11.52 17.79
CA PHE A 126 0.55 11.78 17.67
C PHE A 126 1.23 11.99 19.04
N ASP A 127 0.49 12.44 20.05
CA ASP A 127 1.02 12.71 21.39
C ASP A 127 1.22 11.40 22.19
N ASN A 128 0.27 10.47 22.14
CA ASN A 128 0.50 9.13 22.71
C ASN A 128 1.50 8.32 21.88
N ALA A 129 1.51 8.44 20.55
CA ALA A 129 2.53 7.82 19.70
C ALA A 129 3.94 8.25 20.12
N SER A 130 4.21 9.57 20.17
CA SER A 130 5.48 10.13 20.64
C SER A 130 5.86 9.67 22.04
N ARG A 131 4.91 9.62 22.97
CA ARG A 131 5.14 9.14 24.33
C ARG A 131 5.61 7.68 24.34
N VAL A 132 4.96 6.80 23.58
CA VAL A 132 5.28 5.36 23.57
C VAL A 132 6.55 5.07 22.76
N PHE A 133 6.84 5.78 21.68
CA PHE A 133 8.13 5.66 20.99
C PHE A 133 9.31 6.10 21.87
N ASN A 134 9.15 7.15 22.67
CA ASN A 134 10.16 7.54 23.66
C ASN A 134 10.32 6.51 24.79
N GLU A 135 9.28 5.73 25.12
CA GLU A 135 9.41 4.58 26.02
C GLU A 135 10.18 3.44 25.35
N TYR A 136 9.80 3.03 24.14
CA TYR A 136 10.48 1.99 23.36
C TYR A 136 11.98 2.29 23.23
N LYS A 137 12.34 3.54 22.94
CA LYS A 137 13.73 4.00 22.80
C LYS A 137 14.61 3.73 24.04
N LYS A 138 14.04 3.56 25.24
CA LYS A 138 14.79 3.19 26.46
C LYS A 138 15.19 1.71 26.49
N HIS A 139 14.47 0.87 25.76
CA HIS A 139 14.72 -0.57 25.64
C HIS A 139 15.60 -0.93 24.44
N VAL A 140 15.80 0.01 23.51
CA VAL A 140 16.70 -0.16 22.36
C VAL A 140 18.16 -0.17 22.85
N SER A 141 18.92 -1.21 22.47
CA SER A 141 20.35 -1.27 22.73
C SER A 141 21.08 -0.13 22.00
N PRO A 142 22.05 0.58 22.63
CA PRO A 142 22.86 1.59 21.95
C PRO A 142 23.63 1.05 20.72
N ASP A 143 23.92 -0.25 20.69
CA ASP A 143 24.59 -0.92 19.56
C ASP A 143 23.61 -1.33 18.44
N ASP A 144 22.29 -1.31 18.70
CA ASP A 144 21.25 -1.56 17.69
C ASP A 144 20.95 -0.26 16.93
N THR A 145 21.82 0.03 15.97
CA THR A 145 21.73 1.23 15.12
C THR A 145 20.46 1.25 14.27
N GLU A 146 19.92 0.10 13.87
CA GLU A 146 18.73 -0.02 13.04
C GLU A 146 17.45 0.25 13.84
N ALA A 147 17.29 -0.36 15.02
CA ALA A 147 16.18 -0.04 15.91
C ALA A 147 16.25 1.43 16.39
N THR A 148 17.46 1.95 16.66
CA THR A 148 17.68 3.36 17.02
C THR A 148 17.26 4.31 15.91
N LYS A 149 17.67 4.02 14.66
CA LYS A 149 17.27 4.78 13.47
C LYS A 149 15.76 4.76 13.27
N ARG A 150 15.14 3.59 13.34
CA ARG A 150 13.69 3.40 13.17
C ARG A 150 12.86 4.14 14.21
N VAL A 151 13.23 4.11 15.50
CA VAL A 151 12.48 4.86 16.53
C VAL A 151 12.68 6.37 16.40
N ASN A 152 13.86 6.83 15.98
CA ASN A 152 14.10 8.25 15.72
C ASN A 152 13.29 8.75 14.51
N GLN A 153 13.19 7.95 13.44
CA GLN A 153 12.34 8.21 12.28
C GLN A 153 10.87 8.32 12.71
N ALA A 154 10.35 7.33 13.45
CA ALA A 154 8.97 7.33 13.93
C ALA A 154 8.63 8.57 14.78
N LEU A 155 9.56 9.01 15.64
CA LEU A 155 9.42 10.26 16.41
C LEU A 155 9.40 11.51 15.52
N ALA A 156 10.22 11.56 14.47
CA ALA A 156 10.19 12.66 13.49
C ALA A 156 8.87 12.66 12.69
N SER A 157 8.37 11.48 12.31
CA SER A 157 7.08 11.31 11.64
C SER A 157 5.90 11.77 12.52
N CYS A 158 5.93 11.57 13.84
CA CYS A 158 4.91 12.12 14.75
C CYS A 158 4.82 13.65 14.64
N GLU A 159 5.95 14.34 14.71
CA GLU A 159 6.00 15.81 14.63
C GLU A 159 5.65 16.33 13.23
N PHE A 160 6.08 15.65 12.17
CA PHE A 160 5.74 16.02 10.80
C PHE A 160 4.25 15.78 10.50
N ALA A 161 3.68 14.63 10.89
CA ALA A 161 2.25 14.36 10.78
C ALA A 161 1.41 15.42 11.51
N LYS A 162 1.80 15.79 12.73
CA LYS A 162 1.17 16.86 13.52
C LYS A 162 1.24 18.25 12.85
N GLN A 163 2.18 18.47 11.94
CA GLN A 163 2.25 19.68 11.10
C GLN A 163 1.39 19.54 9.83
N MET A 164 1.47 18.40 9.15
CA MET A 164 0.73 18.13 7.91
C MET A 164 -0.79 18.05 8.11
N SER A 165 -1.25 17.43 9.19
CA SER A 165 -2.68 17.37 9.53
C SER A 165 -3.32 18.74 9.81
N LYS A 166 -2.51 19.79 10.06
CA LYS A 166 -3.00 21.18 10.19
C LYS A 166 -3.16 21.90 8.85
N LYS A 167 -2.69 21.31 7.74
CA LYS A 167 -2.72 21.86 6.39
C LYS A 167 -3.18 20.80 5.38
N PRO A 168 -4.39 20.22 5.54
CA PRO A 168 -4.88 19.19 4.64
C PRO A 168 -5.05 19.74 3.22
N ILE A 169 -4.67 18.95 2.22
CA ILE A 169 -5.06 19.19 0.81
C ILE A 169 -6.52 18.78 0.60
N GLY A 170 -7.18 19.43 -0.37
CA GLY A 170 -8.48 18.96 -0.84
C GLY A 170 -8.30 17.70 -1.68
N LEU A 171 -9.17 16.72 -1.49
CA LEU A 171 -9.28 15.54 -2.35
C LEU A 171 -10.71 15.37 -2.85
N ASN A 172 -10.83 14.70 -3.99
CA ASN A 172 -12.03 14.06 -4.50
C ASN A 172 -11.69 12.59 -4.84
N TYR A 173 -12.58 11.66 -4.50
CA TYR A 173 -12.40 10.23 -4.75
C TYR A 173 -13.53 9.71 -5.65
N SER A 174 -13.17 9.16 -6.81
CA SER A 174 -14.10 8.51 -7.75
C SER A 174 -13.77 7.03 -7.83
N ILE A 175 -14.49 6.22 -7.03
CA ILE A 175 -14.38 4.75 -7.06
C ILE A 175 -14.85 4.27 -8.44
N LEU A 176 -14.03 3.48 -9.14
CA LEU A 176 -14.43 2.96 -10.44
C LEU A 176 -15.56 1.92 -10.28
N GLY A 177 -16.52 1.92 -11.21
CA GLY A 177 -17.76 1.16 -11.08
C GLY A 177 -17.60 -0.38 -11.02
N PRO A 178 -18.71 -1.11 -10.83
CA PRO A 178 -18.72 -2.54 -10.52
C PRO A 178 -18.29 -3.44 -11.69
N GLU A 179 -18.10 -2.88 -12.88
CA GLU A 179 -17.45 -3.59 -13.99
C GLU A 179 -15.94 -3.78 -13.70
N ILE A 180 -15.28 -2.79 -13.09
CA ILE A 180 -13.85 -2.85 -12.75
C ILE A 180 -13.63 -3.48 -11.38
N ASN A 181 -14.31 -2.95 -10.37
CA ASN A 181 -14.14 -3.36 -8.99
C ASN A 181 -15.04 -4.54 -8.62
N ASN A 182 -14.53 -5.39 -7.73
CA ASN A 182 -15.15 -6.66 -7.34
C ASN A 182 -14.77 -7.01 -5.89
N MET A 183 -15.40 -8.05 -5.34
CA MET A 183 -15.27 -8.45 -3.93
C MET A 183 -13.84 -8.77 -3.40
N TYR A 184 -12.83 -8.83 -4.26
CA TYR A 184 -11.44 -9.08 -3.88
C TYR A 184 -10.65 -7.77 -3.72
N ASN A 185 -9.41 -7.84 -3.23
CA ASN A 185 -8.52 -6.67 -3.26
C ASN A 185 -8.08 -6.41 -4.71
N ASN A 186 -8.46 -5.27 -5.27
CA ASN A 186 -8.07 -4.81 -6.59
C ASN A 186 -6.92 -3.80 -6.44
N ILE A 187 -5.71 -4.20 -6.82
CA ILE A 187 -4.45 -3.53 -6.53
C ILE A 187 -3.61 -3.27 -7.78
N CYS A 188 -2.62 -2.40 -7.62
CA CYS A 188 -1.65 -2.01 -8.63
C CYS A 188 -2.29 -1.61 -9.98
N PRO A 189 -3.27 -0.69 -10.00
CA PRO A 189 -3.92 -0.25 -11.24
C PRO A 189 -2.94 0.55 -12.12
N VAL A 190 -2.84 0.20 -13.40
CA VAL A 190 -1.94 0.84 -14.36
C VAL A 190 -2.68 1.20 -15.64
N LEU A 191 -2.56 2.47 -16.04
CA LEU A 191 -3.26 3.04 -17.19
C LEU A 191 -2.26 3.21 -18.35
N SER A 192 -2.67 2.90 -19.58
CA SER A 192 -1.89 3.28 -20.76
C SER A 192 -1.84 4.80 -20.87
N GLY A 193 -0.73 5.34 -21.35
CA GLY A 193 -0.52 6.79 -21.45
C GLY A 193 -1.49 7.51 -22.40
N ASP A 194 -2.14 6.79 -23.32
CA ASP A 194 -3.27 7.30 -24.11
C ASP A 194 -4.63 7.34 -23.34
N GLY A 195 -4.67 6.86 -22.11
CA GLY A 195 -5.83 6.86 -21.22
C GLY A 195 -6.93 5.86 -21.57
N LYS A 196 -6.70 4.93 -22.52
CA LYS A 196 -7.74 4.02 -23.06
C LYS A 196 -7.70 2.60 -22.53
N THR A 197 -6.60 2.14 -21.95
CA THR A 197 -6.42 0.76 -21.48
C THR A 197 -6.02 0.76 -20.01
N LEU A 198 -6.73 0.01 -19.18
CA LEU A 198 -6.42 -0.17 -17.75
C LEU A 198 -6.13 -1.65 -17.51
N ALA A 199 -5.00 -1.95 -16.87
CA ALA A 199 -4.70 -3.27 -16.33
C ALA A 199 -4.57 -3.21 -14.81
N PHE A 200 -4.94 -4.28 -14.12
CA PHE A 200 -4.88 -4.34 -12.66
C PHE A 200 -4.79 -5.78 -12.16
N THR A 201 -4.44 -5.92 -10.87
CA THR A 201 -4.33 -7.21 -10.19
C THR A 201 -5.48 -7.38 -9.19
N SER A 202 -6.12 -8.55 -9.21
CA SER A 202 -7.11 -8.96 -8.21
C SER A 202 -6.53 -10.10 -7.38
N VAL A 203 -6.39 -9.89 -6.07
CA VAL A 203 -5.76 -10.84 -5.14
C VAL A 203 -6.78 -11.87 -4.67
N THR A 204 -6.55 -13.15 -4.96
CA THR A 204 -7.47 -14.24 -4.58
C THR A 204 -6.76 -15.35 -3.82
N ALA A 205 -7.50 -16.11 -3.02
CA ALA A 205 -6.99 -17.29 -2.30
C ALA A 205 -6.46 -18.42 -3.21
N LYS A 206 -6.55 -18.30 -4.54
CA LYS A 206 -6.02 -19.26 -5.53
C LYS A 206 -4.87 -18.68 -6.37
N GLY A 207 -4.26 -17.60 -5.90
CA GLY A 207 -3.24 -16.78 -6.58
C GLY A 207 -3.82 -15.50 -7.17
N ASN A 208 -2.94 -14.62 -7.62
CA ASN A 208 -3.33 -13.35 -8.24
C ASN A 208 -3.95 -13.59 -9.61
N LYS A 209 -4.89 -12.72 -9.97
CA LYS A 209 -5.50 -12.65 -11.30
C LYS A 209 -5.18 -11.31 -11.94
N ILE A 210 -4.77 -11.34 -13.20
CA ILE A 210 -4.51 -10.12 -13.96
C ILE A 210 -5.70 -9.85 -14.88
N TYR A 211 -6.26 -8.64 -14.77
CA TYR A 211 -7.38 -8.16 -15.56
C TYR A 211 -6.96 -7.02 -16.48
N ILE A 212 -7.63 -6.89 -17.62
CA ILE A 212 -7.47 -5.76 -18.52
C ILE A 212 -8.83 -5.30 -19.08
N THR A 213 -9.06 -4.00 -19.11
CA THR A 213 -10.21 -3.35 -19.75
C THR A 213 -9.75 -2.24 -20.68
N THR A 214 -10.57 -1.94 -21.68
CA THR A 214 -10.41 -0.80 -22.58
C THR A 214 -11.65 0.09 -22.54
N LYS A 215 -11.51 1.37 -22.87
CA LYS A 215 -12.66 2.25 -23.13
C LYS A 215 -13.33 1.89 -24.46
N ASP A 216 -14.65 2.08 -24.53
CA ASP A 216 -15.43 2.05 -25.76
C ASP A 216 -15.37 3.39 -26.51
N GLU A 217 -16.10 3.51 -27.62
CA GLU A 217 -16.15 4.72 -28.44
C GLU A 217 -16.79 5.93 -27.71
N ASN A 218 -17.57 5.68 -26.66
CA ASN A 218 -18.17 6.69 -25.79
C ASN A 218 -17.30 7.05 -24.59
N GLY A 219 -16.12 6.43 -24.44
CA GLY A 219 -15.19 6.63 -23.32
C GLY A 219 -15.49 5.79 -22.08
N ASN A 220 -16.49 4.91 -22.10
CA ASN A 220 -16.88 4.05 -20.97
C ASN A 220 -15.96 2.83 -20.87
N TRP A 221 -15.62 2.43 -19.65
CA TRP A 221 -14.87 1.19 -19.43
C TRP A 221 -15.70 -0.04 -19.81
N THR A 222 -15.14 -0.89 -20.68
CA THR A 222 -15.73 -2.19 -21.02
C THR A 222 -15.52 -3.21 -19.89
N LYS A 223 -16.25 -4.32 -19.94
CA LYS A 223 -16.09 -5.41 -18.97
C LYS A 223 -14.66 -5.98 -18.98
N PRO A 224 -13.92 -5.97 -17.85
CA PRO A 224 -12.56 -6.47 -17.79
C PRO A 224 -12.44 -7.96 -18.15
N ARG A 225 -11.41 -8.26 -18.94
CA ARG A 225 -11.05 -9.60 -19.36
C ARG A 225 -9.91 -10.12 -18.48
N GLU A 226 -10.12 -11.26 -17.82
CA GLU A 226 -9.03 -11.97 -17.13
C GLU A 226 -8.03 -12.51 -18.17
N ILE A 227 -6.74 -12.22 -17.98
CA ILE A 227 -5.65 -12.61 -18.89
C ILE A 227 -4.61 -13.53 -18.26
N THR A 228 -4.68 -13.81 -16.95
CA THR A 228 -3.74 -14.63 -16.17
C THR A 228 -3.32 -15.93 -16.87
N ARG A 229 -4.30 -16.63 -17.48
CA ARG A 229 -4.07 -17.90 -18.19
C ARG A 229 -3.11 -17.82 -19.39
N TYR A 230 -2.91 -16.63 -19.96
CA TYR A 230 -1.98 -16.42 -21.07
C TYR A 230 -0.57 -16.09 -20.57
N LEU A 231 -0.46 -15.45 -19.41
CA LEU A 231 0.81 -14.96 -18.85
C LEU A 231 1.73 -16.10 -18.40
N GLY A 232 1.16 -17.24 -17.98
CA GLY A 232 1.92 -18.46 -17.62
C GLY A 232 2.21 -18.61 -16.13
N SER A 233 2.02 -17.56 -15.32
CA SER A 233 2.19 -17.57 -13.87
C SER A 233 0.98 -16.97 -13.15
N ARG A 234 0.80 -17.31 -11.87
CA ARG A 234 -0.20 -16.70 -10.95
C ARG A 234 0.45 -15.91 -9.80
N ASN A 235 1.78 -15.88 -9.75
CA ASN A 235 2.54 -15.10 -8.79
C ASN A 235 2.93 -13.76 -9.43
N LEU A 236 1.98 -13.12 -10.09
CA LEU A 236 2.18 -11.89 -10.85
C LEU A 236 1.41 -10.75 -10.18
N THR A 237 2.01 -9.56 -10.18
CA THR A 237 1.31 -8.28 -9.99
C THR A 237 1.57 -7.38 -11.20
N THR A 238 0.61 -6.53 -11.53
CA THR A 238 0.77 -5.44 -12.51
C THR A 238 1.73 -4.39 -11.97
N SER A 239 2.64 -3.88 -12.80
CA SER A 239 3.50 -2.76 -12.43
C SER A 239 3.40 -1.59 -13.39
N PHE A 240 3.38 -1.83 -14.70
CA PHE A 240 3.28 -0.74 -15.69
C PHE A 240 2.68 -1.21 -17.00
N LEU A 241 2.06 -0.28 -17.73
CA LEU A 241 1.49 -0.52 -19.05
C LEU A 241 2.06 0.55 -19.99
N SER A 242 2.68 0.13 -21.10
CA SER A 242 3.24 1.02 -22.12
C SER A 242 2.23 2.09 -22.56
N TYR A 243 2.72 3.25 -23.04
CA TYR A 243 1.89 4.34 -23.55
C TYR A 243 0.76 3.87 -24.49
N GLU A 244 1.08 2.93 -25.38
CA GLU A 244 0.21 2.34 -26.40
C GLU A 244 -0.70 1.19 -25.93
N GLY A 245 -0.65 0.80 -24.65
CA GLY A 245 -1.40 -0.34 -24.10
C GLY A 245 -0.99 -1.73 -24.64
N LYS A 246 0.18 -1.87 -25.25
CA LYS A 246 0.63 -3.08 -25.97
C LYS A 246 1.67 -3.91 -25.23
N GLU A 247 2.34 -3.35 -24.23
CA GLU A 247 3.35 -4.04 -23.41
C GLU A 247 2.95 -3.89 -21.93
N LEU A 248 2.72 -5.03 -21.28
CA LEU A 248 2.30 -5.10 -19.88
C LEU A 248 3.47 -5.62 -19.05
N TYR A 249 4.02 -4.74 -18.23
CA TYR A 249 5.10 -5.01 -17.30
C TYR A 249 4.50 -5.46 -15.97
N LEU A 250 4.99 -6.61 -15.51
CA LEU A 250 4.51 -7.35 -14.35
C LEU A 250 5.71 -7.71 -13.46
N ILE A 251 5.43 -8.01 -12.21
CA ILE A 251 6.44 -8.48 -11.25
C ILE A 251 6.16 -9.94 -10.98
N GLU A 252 7.13 -10.82 -11.25
CA GLU A 252 7.05 -12.23 -10.90
C GLU A 252 7.64 -12.46 -9.52
N HIS A 253 6.76 -12.72 -8.54
CA HIS A 253 7.14 -13.01 -7.17
C HIS A 253 7.60 -14.48 -7.05
N GLY A 254 8.91 -14.66 -7.20
CA GLY A 254 9.60 -15.92 -6.90
C GLY A 254 9.85 -16.08 -5.40
N ARG A 255 10.20 -17.30 -4.98
CA ARG A 255 10.42 -17.63 -3.56
C ARG A 255 11.59 -16.92 -2.88
N LYS A 256 12.65 -16.62 -3.66
CA LYS A 256 13.89 -16.00 -3.15
C LYS A 256 14.07 -14.57 -3.63
N ARG A 257 13.32 -14.14 -4.65
CA ARG A 257 13.40 -12.82 -5.26
C ARG A 257 12.17 -12.53 -6.13
N SER A 258 11.89 -11.26 -6.35
CA SER A 258 11.03 -10.79 -7.44
C SER A 258 11.85 -10.43 -8.68
N ASP A 259 11.37 -10.80 -9.89
CA ASP A 259 11.94 -10.41 -11.19
C ASP A 259 10.91 -9.57 -11.98
N ILE A 260 11.34 -8.57 -12.74
CA ILE A 260 10.47 -7.84 -13.69
C ILE A 260 10.28 -8.69 -14.96
N VAL A 261 9.03 -8.86 -15.38
CA VAL A 261 8.67 -9.61 -16.58
C VAL A 261 7.72 -8.80 -17.46
N VAL A 262 7.75 -9.03 -18.78
CA VAL A 262 6.90 -8.32 -19.75
C VAL A 262 6.07 -9.31 -20.57
N SER A 263 4.80 -8.95 -20.82
CA SER A 263 3.92 -9.63 -21.77
C SER A 263 3.54 -8.67 -22.90
N PHE A 264 3.39 -9.19 -24.12
CA PHE A 264 3.11 -8.39 -25.31
C PHE A 264 1.72 -8.71 -25.87
N LEU A 265 0.97 -7.67 -26.25
CA LEU A 265 -0.31 -7.80 -26.93
C LEU A 265 -0.10 -8.12 -28.42
N GLN A 266 -0.30 -9.39 -28.78
CA GLN A 266 -0.17 -9.86 -30.15
C GLN A 266 -1.56 -10.11 -30.75
N LYS A 267 -1.92 -9.30 -31.75
CA LYS A 267 -3.26 -9.24 -32.39
C LYS A 267 -4.37 -8.89 -31.40
N ARG A 268 -4.84 -9.87 -30.61
CA ARG A 268 -5.89 -9.70 -29.57
C ARG A 268 -5.61 -10.50 -28.30
N ARG A 269 -4.44 -11.13 -28.17
CA ARG A 269 -4.04 -12.00 -27.05
C ARG A 269 -2.70 -11.53 -26.48
N TRP A 270 -2.60 -11.54 -25.16
CA TRP A 270 -1.33 -11.35 -24.44
C TRP A 270 -0.47 -12.61 -24.59
N SER A 271 0.85 -12.43 -24.68
CA SER A 271 1.83 -13.53 -24.68
C SER A 271 2.02 -14.11 -23.27
N SER A 272 2.71 -15.24 -23.17
CA SER A 272 3.41 -15.59 -21.93
C SER A 272 4.40 -14.49 -21.55
N THR A 273 4.67 -14.35 -20.26
CA THR A 273 5.66 -13.39 -19.77
C THR A 273 7.08 -13.80 -20.17
N VAL A 274 7.93 -12.83 -20.45
CA VAL A 274 9.36 -12.98 -20.69
C VAL A 274 10.11 -12.14 -19.66
N LYS A 275 11.14 -12.70 -19.03
CA LYS A 275 11.98 -11.93 -18.08
C LYS A 275 12.76 -10.86 -18.83
N ILE A 276 12.79 -9.64 -18.30
CA ILE A 276 13.69 -8.61 -18.83
C ILE A 276 15.15 -9.07 -18.64
N ALA A 277 16.01 -8.78 -19.61
CA ALA A 277 17.40 -9.17 -19.57
C ALA A 277 18.21 -8.38 -18.52
N LYS A 278 19.42 -8.86 -18.22
CA LYS A 278 20.44 -8.06 -17.54
C LYS A 278 20.76 -6.79 -18.37
N PRO A 279 21.12 -5.66 -17.73
CA PRO A 279 21.36 -5.48 -16.29
C PRO A 279 20.12 -5.06 -15.47
N ILE A 280 18.93 -5.04 -16.06
CA ILE A 280 17.68 -4.69 -15.35
C ILE A 280 17.35 -5.77 -14.32
N ASN A 281 17.02 -7.00 -14.74
CA ASN A 281 16.92 -8.09 -13.77
C ASN A 281 18.32 -8.56 -13.35
N SER A 282 18.53 -8.78 -12.06
CA SER A 282 19.86 -9.01 -11.50
C SER A 282 19.95 -10.30 -10.66
N LYS A 283 20.67 -10.27 -9.54
CA LYS A 283 20.60 -11.28 -8.46
C LYS A 283 19.73 -10.83 -7.29
N SER A 284 19.44 -9.53 -7.23
CA SER A 284 18.61 -8.85 -6.24
C SER A 284 17.11 -9.04 -6.52
N ASN A 285 16.29 -8.41 -5.71
CA ASN A 285 14.89 -8.15 -6.00
C ASN A 285 14.76 -6.97 -6.95
N GLU A 286 13.85 -7.11 -7.92
CA GLU A 286 13.32 -6.01 -8.71
C GLU A 286 11.79 -6.02 -8.57
N THR A 287 11.21 -4.96 -7.98
CA THR A 287 9.84 -5.00 -7.41
C THR A 287 8.83 -4.09 -8.05
N HIS A 288 9.25 -3.04 -8.77
CA HIS A 288 8.39 -2.12 -9.53
C HIS A 288 9.16 -1.57 -10.72
N VAL A 289 8.46 -1.15 -11.77
CA VAL A 289 9.03 -0.62 -13.01
C VAL A 289 8.10 0.40 -13.66
N CYS A 290 8.68 1.40 -14.32
CA CYS A 290 8.04 2.34 -15.25
C CYS A 290 8.98 2.57 -16.44
N VAL A 291 8.41 2.76 -17.64
CA VAL A 291 9.17 2.95 -18.89
C VAL A 291 8.68 4.22 -19.58
N THR A 292 9.62 4.99 -20.10
CA THR A 292 9.36 6.18 -20.94
C THR A 292 8.60 5.82 -22.23
N LYS A 293 7.89 6.79 -22.81
CA LYS A 293 7.05 6.62 -24.01
C LYS A 293 7.81 6.10 -25.22
N ASP A 294 9.07 6.50 -25.35
CA ASP A 294 9.96 6.09 -26.44
C ASP A 294 10.59 4.70 -26.22
N GLY A 295 10.38 4.11 -25.03
CA GLY A 295 10.91 2.81 -24.63
C GLY A 295 12.39 2.83 -24.24
N ASN A 296 13.08 3.98 -24.27
CA ASN A 296 14.53 4.05 -24.17
C ASN A 296 15.05 4.24 -22.73
N THR A 297 14.21 4.62 -21.78
CA THR A 297 14.57 4.77 -20.36
C THR A 297 13.62 3.96 -19.49
N VAL A 298 14.17 3.18 -18.56
CA VAL A 298 13.43 2.45 -17.53
C VAL A 298 13.81 2.94 -16.15
N TYR A 299 12.81 3.21 -15.31
CA TYR A 299 12.93 3.46 -13.89
C TYR A 299 12.39 2.24 -13.15
N PHE A 300 13.08 1.76 -12.12
CA PHE A 300 12.66 0.55 -11.40
C PHE A 300 13.20 0.49 -9.97
N THR A 301 12.49 -0.21 -9.10
CA THR A 301 12.86 -0.40 -7.68
C THR A 301 13.72 -1.64 -7.52
N SER A 302 14.84 -1.56 -6.79
CA SER A 302 15.73 -2.70 -6.54
C SER A 302 16.56 -2.58 -5.26
N ASP A 303 16.77 -3.71 -4.57
CA ASP A 303 17.67 -3.87 -3.40
C ASP A 303 19.10 -4.30 -3.80
N ARG A 304 19.59 -3.75 -4.92
CA ARG A 304 20.92 -4.11 -5.45
C ARG A 304 22.05 -3.38 -4.74
N LYS A 305 23.22 -4.02 -4.74
CA LYS A 305 24.44 -3.44 -4.18
C LYS A 305 24.66 -2.03 -4.76
N GLY A 306 24.71 -1.04 -3.88
CA GLY A 306 24.77 0.39 -4.23
C GLY A 306 23.49 1.16 -3.90
N SER A 307 22.45 0.51 -3.38
CA SER A 307 21.34 1.16 -2.66
C SER A 307 21.86 1.95 -1.46
N LEU A 308 21.20 3.06 -1.15
CA LEU A 308 21.42 3.88 0.02
C LEU A 308 20.60 3.36 1.22
N GLY A 309 19.39 2.87 0.97
CA GLY A 309 18.54 2.15 1.91
C GLY A 309 18.51 0.64 1.63
N GLY A 310 17.33 0.04 1.79
CA GLY A 310 17.08 -1.32 1.34
C GLY A 310 16.70 -1.33 -0.15
N PHE A 311 15.47 -0.91 -0.44
CA PHE A 311 14.98 -0.68 -1.80
C PHE A 311 15.22 0.75 -2.25
N ASP A 312 15.92 0.92 -3.37
CA ASP A 312 16.15 2.22 -4.00
C ASP A 312 15.52 2.27 -5.39
N ILE A 313 15.35 3.48 -5.94
CA ILE A 313 14.98 3.70 -7.35
C ILE A 313 16.23 3.81 -8.22
N TRP A 314 16.25 3.01 -9.28
CA TRP A 314 17.31 2.90 -10.27
C TRP A 314 16.81 3.28 -11.65
N VAL A 315 17.71 3.77 -12.49
CA VAL A 315 17.46 4.09 -13.90
C VAL A 315 18.42 3.33 -14.81
N SER A 316 17.94 2.88 -15.97
CA SER A 316 18.77 2.34 -17.07
C SER A 316 18.24 2.87 -18.40
N THR A 317 19.14 3.00 -19.38
CA THR A 317 18.87 3.60 -20.69
C THR A 317 19.32 2.69 -21.84
N ILE A 318 18.64 2.74 -22.99
CA ILE A 318 19.04 1.99 -24.18
C ILE A 318 20.17 2.73 -24.91
N ASN A 319 21.35 2.12 -24.92
CA ASN A 319 22.51 2.53 -25.71
C ASN A 319 22.81 1.44 -26.76
N ASN A 320 22.84 1.80 -28.04
CA ASN A 320 23.12 0.88 -29.17
C ASN A 320 22.24 -0.41 -29.15
N GLY A 321 20.96 -0.27 -28.80
CA GLY A 321 20.01 -1.40 -28.73
C GLY A 321 20.20 -2.33 -27.54
N ARG A 322 20.95 -1.92 -26.51
CA ARG A 322 21.12 -2.66 -25.24
C ARG A 322 20.92 -1.73 -24.05
N TRP A 323 20.35 -2.24 -22.97
CA TRP A 323 20.27 -1.53 -21.70
C TRP A 323 21.67 -1.29 -21.11
N SER A 324 21.92 -0.05 -20.69
CA SER A 324 23.10 0.38 -19.94
C SER A 324 23.07 -0.15 -18.51
N ASP A 325 24.22 -0.19 -17.84
CA ASP A 325 24.27 -0.53 -16.41
C ASP A 325 23.37 0.41 -15.60
N ALA A 326 22.64 -0.16 -14.65
CA ALA A 326 21.68 0.60 -13.86
C ALA A 326 22.38 1.57 -12.91
N ILE A 327 21.90 2.81 -12.86
CA ILE A 327 22.42 3.90 -12.05
C ILE A 327 21.40 4.23 -10.95
N ASN A 328 21.87 4.38 -9.71
CA ASN A 328 21.06 4.81 -8.58
C ASN A 328 20.70 6.30 -8.75
N LEU A 329 19.44 6.70 -8.50
CA LEU A 329 19.02 8.11 -8.65
C LEU A 329 19.65 9.09 -7.64
N GLY A 330 20.38 8.57 -6.64
CA GLY A 330 21.17 9.34 -5.69
C GLY A 330 20.34 10.00 -4.58
N PRO A 331 21.01 10.69 -3.64
CA PRO A 331 20.43 11.14 -2.37
C PRO A 331 19.34 12.23 -2.49
N ASN A 332 19.08 12.71 -3.70
CA ASN A 332 17.97 13.62 -3.97
C ASN A 332 16.63 12.89 -4.09
N VAL A 333 16.63 11.62 -4.49
CA VAL A 333 15.42 10.80 -4.68
C VAL A 333 15.42 9.63 -3.69
N ASN A 334 16.53 8.90 -3.63
CA ASN A 334 16.71 7.81 -2.70
C ASN A 334 17.24 8.33 -1.36
N THR A 335 16.93 7.66 -0.26
CA THR A 335 17.37 8.03 1.09
C THR A 335 18.07 6.86 1.76
N GLU A 336 18.36 6.96 3.05
CA GLU A 336 18.84 5.82 3.82
C GLU A 336 17.73 4.81 4.20
N PHE A 337 16.49 5.02 3.72
CA PHE A 337 15.31 4.17 3.92
C PHE A 337 14.81 3.63 2.58
N ASP A 338 13.65 2.98 2.54
CA ASP A 338 13.13 2.39 1.29
C ASP A 338 12.36 3.41 0.42
N GLU A 339 12.66 3.41 -0.89
CA GLU A 339 11.94 4.05 -1.97
C GLU A 339 11.42 3.05 -3.02
N VAL A 340 10.12 3.12 -3.31
CA VAL A 340 9.40 2.16 -4.15
C VAL A 340 8.47 2.86 -5.16
N THR A 341 7.85 2.07 -6.06
CA THR A 341 6.82 2.52 -7.04
C THR A 341 7.16 3.78 -7.86
N PRO A 342 8.31 3.83 -8.56
CA PRO A 342 8.64 4.92 -9.48
C PRO A 342 7.67 4.94 -10.66
N PHE A 343 6.92 6.04 -10.82
CA PHE A 343 6.00 6.25 -11.96
C PHE A 343 6.11 7.66 -12.52
N LEU A 344 6.22 7.76 -13.85
CA LEU A 344 6.22 9.04 -14.56
C LEU A 344 4.80 9.55 -14.79
N THR A 345 4.59 10.86 -14.72
CA THR A 345 3.39 11.51 -15.26
C THR A 345 3.26 11.28 -16.77
N PRO A 346 2.05 11.37 -17.37
CA PRO A 346 1.88 11.19 -18.82
C PRO A 346 2.61 12.22 -19.70
N ASP A 347 3.10 13.34 -19.15
CA ASP A 347 3.98 14.29 -19.84
C ASP A 347 5.48 14.03 -19.62
N GLU A 348 5.83 13.04 -18.79
CA GLU A 348 7.19 12.62 -18.40
C GLU A 348 8.01 13.69 -17.65
N LYS A 349 7.36 14.76 -17.18
CA LYS A 349 8.02 15.84 -16.44
C LYS A 349 8.26 15.53 -14.97
N TYR A 350 7.40 14.72 -14.36
CA TYR A 350 7.46 14.40 -12.94
C TYR A 350 7.60 12.91 -12.70
N LEU A 351 8.49 12.55 -11.77
CA LEU A 351 8.61 11.21 -11.21
C LEU A 351 7.91 11.18 -9.85
N PHE A 352 6.84 10.40 -9.75
CA PHE A 352 6.19 10.03 -8.49
C PHE A 352 6.82 8.76 -7.94
N PHE A 353 6.86 8.63 -6.62
CA PHE A 353 7.36 7.45 -5.91
C PHE A 353 6.85 7.42 -4.47
N SER A 354 6.86 6.26 -3.83
CA SER A 354 6.61 6.12 -2.39
C SER A 354 7.94 6.02 -1.63
N SER A 355 8.08 6.70 -0.50
CA SER A 355 9.32 6.74 0.30
C SER A 355 9.02 6.68 1.80
N GLN A 356 9.87 5.97 2.55
CA GLN A 356 9.92 6.07 4.02
C GLN A 356 10.79 7.25 4.50
N GLY A 357 11.68 7.75 3.66
CA GLY A 357 12.53 8.91 3.92
C GLY A 357 11.82 10.25 3.74
N HIS A 358 12.58 11.29 3.38
CA HIS A 358 12.08 12.64 3.05
C HIS A 358 11.17 13.29 4.11
N ASN A 359 11.31 12.90 5.39
CA ASN A 359 10.38 13.20 6.48
C ASN A 359 8.95 12.73 6.19
N SER A 360 8.76 11.44 5.91
CA SER A 360 7.44 10.80 5.84
C SER A 360 6.59 11.08 7.08
N MET A 361 5.28 11.27 6.92
CA MET A 361 4.33 11.41 8.02
C MET A 361 3.95 10.07 8.68
N GLY A 362 4.45 8.95 8.17
CA GLY A 362 4.16 7.60 8.66
C GLY A 362 5.20 6.59 8.22
N GLY A 363 4.74 5.51 7.60
CA GLY A 363 5.58 4.53 6.90
C GLY A 363 5.93 5.06 5.51
N PHE A 364 5.42 4.41 4.46
CA PHE A 364 5.55 4.94 3.10
C PHE A 364 4.61 6.13 2.84
N ASP A 365 5.18 7.26 2.45
CA ASP A 365 4.47 8.44 1.94
C ASP A 365 4.69 8.56 0.43
N ILE A 366 3.70 9.09 -0.32
CA ILE A 366 3.85 9.45 -1.73
C ILE A 366 4.57 10.79 -1.85
N PHE A 367 5.59 10.82 -2.69
CA PHE A 367 6.35 12.01 -3.08
C PHE A 367 6.41 12.14 -4.61
N TYR A 368 6.79 13.33 -5.08
CA TYR A 368 7.13 13.56 -6.47
C TYR A 368 8.29 14.54 -6.62
N THR A 369 9.01 14.45 -7.72
CA THR A 369 10.06 15.41 -8.10
C THR A 369 9.95 15.81 -9.57
N ASN A 370 10.39 17.02 -9.90
CA ASN A 370 10.48 17.49 -11.28
C ASN A 370 11.80 16.99 -11.90
N LEU A 371 11.72 16.37 -13.08
CA LEU A 371 12.86 15.94 -13.87
C LEU A 371 13.40 17.08 -14.77
N GLU A 372 12.57 18.09 -15.06
CA GLU A 372 12.96 19.31 -15.77
C GLU A 372 13.51 20.38 -14.81
N GLY A 373 14.76 20.20 -14.34
CA GLY A 373 15.48 21.19 -13.53
C GLY A 373 16.25 20.56 -12.37
N SER A 374 16.58 21.36 -11.35
CA SER A 374 17.12 20.84 -10.09
C SER A 374 16.04 20.01 -9.38
N PRO A 375 16.25 18.71 -9.11
CA PRO A 375 15.25 17.88 -8.43
C PRO A 375 14.92 18.45 -7.05
N ASN A 376 13.63 18.59 -6.77
CA ASN A 376 13.12 19.03 -5.48
C ASN A 376 11.94 18.14 -5.11
N VAL A 377 12.19 17.19 -4.21
CA VAL A 377 11.21 16.20 -3.75
C VAL A 377 10.15 16.90 -2.90
N LYS A 378 8.89 16.64 -3.23
CA LYS A 378 7.72 17.19 -2.55
C LYS A 378 6.82 16.05 -2.08
N ASN A 379 6.46 16.09 -0.81
CA ASN A 379 5.41 15.25 -0.24
C ASN A 379 4.07 15.61 -0.88
N ILE A 380 3.23 14.64 -1.24
CA ILE A 380 1.96 14.92 -1.94
C ILE A 380 0.93 15.60 -1.03
N GLY A 381 0.99 15.35 0.28
CA GLY A 381 0.14 15.98 1.30
C GLY A 381 -0.90 15.07 1.95
N TYR A 382 -1.22 15.37 3.21
CA TYR A 382 -2.33 14.76 3.95
C TYR A 382 -3.67 15.33 3.44
N PRO A 383 -4.75 14.54 3.25
CA PRO A 383 -4.93 13.14 3.67
C PRO A 383 -4.76 12.12 2.54
N LEU A 384 -3.97 12.43 1.50
CA LEU A 384 -3.61 11.41 0.50
C LEU A 384 -2.47 10.55 1.02
N ASN A 385 -1.44 11.17 1.58
CA ASN A 385 -0.57 10.54 2.57
C ASN A 385 -1.28 10.50 3.93
N THR A 386 -0.97 9.47 4.71
CA THR A 386 -1.52 9.21 6.03
C THR A 386 -0.40 8.68 6.94
N PRO A 387 -0.63 8.50 8.25
CA PRO A 387 0.35 7.84 9.11
C PRO A 387 0.55 6.33 8.84
N SER A 388 0.11 5.81 7.69
CA SER A 388 0.19 4.41 7.27
C SER A 388 1.26 4.16 6.19
N ASP A 389 0.90 3.50 5.08
CA ASP A 389 1.81 2.90 4.09
C ASP A 389 1.19 3.10 2.70
N GLU A 390 1.34 4.28 2.14
CA GLU A 390 0.85 4.66 0.81
C GLU A 390 1.86 4.24 -0.25
N THR A 391 1.83 2.95 -0.58
CA THR A 391 2.84 2.27 -1.40
C THR A 391 2.58 2.26 -2.91
N PHE A 392 1.41 2.73 -3.39
CA PHE A 392 1.08 2.68 -4.82
C PHE A 392 0.16 3.82 -5.27
N PHE A 393 0.71 4.77 -6.02
CA PHE A 393 -0.02 5.85 -6.70
C PHE A 393 0.39 5.91 -8.17
N PHE A 394 -0.53 5.65 -9.10
CA PHE A 394 -0.26 5.71 -10.53
C PHE A 394 -0.70 7.08 -11.09
N PRO A 395 0.22 8.03 -11.39
CA PRO A 395 -0.13 9.38 -11.80
C PRO A 395 -0.84 9.40 -13.17
N THR A 396 -1.96 10.11 -13.23
CA THR A 396 -2.64 10.48 -14.49
C THR A 396 -2.43 11.96 -14.82
N SER A 397 -2.01 12.77 -13.85
CA SER A 397 -1.44 14.11 -14.02
C SER A 397 -0.58 14.45 -12.79
N LEU A 398 -0.09 15.69 -12.67
CA LEU A 398 0.53 16.19 -11.44
C LEU A 398 -0.45 16.24 -10.24
N THR A 399 -1.76 16.31 -10.50
CA THR A 399 -2.82 16.49 -9.48
C THR A 399 -3.87 15.39 -9.52
N SER A 400 -3.61 14.25 -10.17
CA SER A 400 -4.57 13.14 -10.24
C SER A 400 -3.87 11.81 -10.45
N GLY A 401 -4.46 10.72 -9.95
CA GLY A 401 -3.91 9.38 -10.10
C GLY A 401 -4.87 8.25 -9.72
N LEU A 402 -4.48 7.02 -10.03
CA LEU A 402 -5.18 5.80 -9.61
C LEU A 402 -4.51 5.21 -8.37
N ILE A 403 -5.32 4.85 -7.38
CA ILE A 403 -4.88 4.20 -6.13
C ILE A 403 -5.75 2.96 -5.84
N PRO A 404 -5.21 1.94 -5.16
CA PRO A 404 -6.02 0.98 -4.42
C PRO A 404 -6.49 1.62 -3.11
N HIS A 405 -7.81 1.77 -2.92
CA HIS A 405 -8.38 2.50 -1.79
C HIS A 405 -9.46 1.66 -1.10
N TYR A 406 -9.51 1.68 0.23
CA TYR A 406 -10.60 1.09 1.01
C TYR A 406 -11.70 2.14 1.23
N SER A 407 -12.93 1.82 0.85
CA SER A 407 -14.12 2.60 1.19
C SER A 407 -15.17 1.71 1.86
N PRO A 408 -15.86 2.16 2.92
CA PRO A 408 -17.02 1.45 3.47
C PRO A 408 -18.13 1.23 2.44
N ASP A 409 -18.29 2.16 1.49
CA ASP A 409 -19.26 2.10 0.39
C ASP A 409 -18.69 1.40 -0.88
N GLY A 410 -17.56 0.71 -0.74
CA GLY A 410 -16.87 0.01 -1.83
C GLY A 410 -17.50 -1.32 -2.25
N TYR A 411 -17.00 -1.88 -3.34
CA TYR A 411 -17.35 -3.20 -3.87
C TYR A 411 -16.48 -4.31 -3.27
N GLY A 412 -15.27 -3.98 -2.86
CA GLY A 412 -14.29 -4.88 -2.27
C GLY A 412 -13.56 -4.27 -1.07
N LYS A 413 -12.54 -4.98 -0.56
CA LYS A 413 -11.68 -4.47 0.52
C LYS A 413 -10.66 -3.43 0.05
N LEU A 414 -10.28 -3.48 -1.23
CA LEU A 414 -9.49 -2.44 -1.89
C LEU A 414 -10.05 -2.31 -3.30
N ASP A 415 -10.50 -1.11 -3.63
CA ASP A 415 -11.09 -0.76 -4.91
C ASP A 415 -10.21 0.25 -5.65
N ILE A 416 -10.11 0.06 -6.96
CA ILE A 416 -9.43 0.98 -7.86
C ILE A 416 -10.23 2.26 -7.90
N THR A 417 -9.59 3.33 -7.43
CA THR A 417 -10.19 4.64 -7.22
C THR A 417 -9.35 5.68 -7.93
N MET A 418 -9.97 6.56 -8.71
CA MET A 418 -9.33 7.78 -9.16
C MET A 418 -9.36 8.78 -8.00
N VAL A 419 -8.21 9.36 -7.69
CA VAL A 419 -8.10 10.47 -6.74
C VAL A 419 -7.67 11.73 -7.49
N ASP A 420 -8.38 12.82 -7.26
CA ASP A 420 -8.04 14.16 -7.76
C ASP A 420 -7.66 15.06 -6.57
N ILE A 421 -6.50 15.70 -6.67
CA ILE A 421 -6.04 16.72 -5.73
C ILE A 421 -6.74 18.02 -6.08
N VAL A 422 -7.63 18.43 -5.19
CA VAL A 422 -8.43 19.64 -5.30
C VAL A 422 -7.70 20.76 -4.57
N PRO A 423 -7.20 21.80 -5.27
CA PRO A 423 -6.52 22.91 -4.61
C PRO A 423 -7.45 23.62 -3.64
N GLN A 424 -7.01 23.86 -2.41
CA GLN A 424 -7.71 24.77 -1.51
C GLN A 424 -7.26 26.20 -1.76
N VAL A 425 -8.21 27.13 -1.73
CA VAL A 425 -7.98 28.58 -1.87
C VAL A 425 -8.37 29.30 -0.59
N ASP A 426 -7.69 30.40 -0.29
CA ASP A 426 -8.04 31.25 0.84
C ASP A 426 -9.26 32.12 0.45
N LEU A 427 -10.35 32.07 1.20
CA LEU A 427 -11.46 33.01 1.08
C LEU A 427 -11.37 34.05 2.18
N LYS A 428 -11.32 35.32 1.79
CA LYS A 428 -11.23 36.47 2.69
C LYS A 428 -12.54 37.25 2.68
N LEU A 429 -13.27 37.15 3.78
CA LEU A 429 -14.55 37.80 3.98
C LEU A 429 -14.35 39.16 4.68
N ASN A 430 -14.64 40.25 3.96
CA ASN A 430 -14.67 41.59 4.51
C ASN A 430 -16.09 41.93 4.98
N ILE A 431 -16.34 41.84 6.28
CA ILE A 431 -17.64 42.22 6.86
C ILE A 431 -17.63 43.72 7.18
N MET A 432 -18.48 44.43 6.45
CA MET A 432 -18.71 45.85 6.58
C MET A 432 -20.00 46.11 7.36
N LEU A 433 -20.07 47.26 8.00
CA LEU A 433 -21.27 47.79 8.66
C LEU A 433 -21.79 48.96 7.83
N ALA A 434 -23.09 48.97 7.56
CA ALA A 434 -23.79 50.13 7.01
C ALA A 434 -23.88 51.27 8.04
N ASP A 435 -24.25 52.46 7.58
CA ASP A 435 -24.44 53.60 8.47
C ASP A 435 -25.56 53.31 9.49
N ASN A 436 -25.32 53.72 10.74
CA ASN A 436 -26.16 53.43 11.92
C ASN A 436 -26.29 51.94 12.31
N ALA A 437 -25.54 51.02 11.69
CA ALA A 437 -25.49 49.63 12.14
C ALA A 437 -24.82 49.50 13.52
N PRO A 438 -25.32 48.66 14.45
CA PRO A 438 -24.72 48.50 15.77
C PRO A 438 -23.26 48.01 15.72
N THR A 439 -22.36 48.66 16.43
CA THR A 439 -20.92 48.27 16.47
C THR A 439 -20.59 47.29 17.59
N ASP A 440 -21.42 47.22 18.63
CA ASP A 440 -21.21 46.39 19.82
C ASP A 440 -21.87 45.00 19.71
N LYS A 441 -22.89 44.86 18.86
CA LYS A 441 -23.69 43.63 18.73
C LYS A 441 -22.92 42.54 17.98
N PRO A 442 -22.94 41.30 18.47
CA PRO A 442 -22.34 40.18 17.76
C PRO A 442 -23.23 39.72 16.59
N TYR A 443 -22.57 39.22 15.55
CA TYR A 443 -23.16 38.50 14.44
C TYR A 443 -22.36 37.22 14.16
N ASN A 444 -23.02 36.26 13.53
CA ASN A 444 -22.41 35.01 13.08
C ASN A 444 -22.40 34.97 11.56
N VAL A 445 -21.26 34.61 10.98
CA VAL A 445 -21.10 34.43 9.54
C VAL A 445 -20.96 32.94 9.26
N LYS A 446 -21.75 32.40 8.32
CA LYS A 446 -21.69 31.00 7.88
C LYS A 446 -21.31 30.93 6.42
N ILE A 447 -20.40 30.01 6.08
CA ILE A 447 -20.11 29.61 4.70
C ILE A 447 -20.76 28.24 4.51
N ILE A 448 -21.68 28.14 3.56
CA ILE A 448 -22.44 26.93 3.24
C ILE A 448 -22.16 26.56 1.78
N GLU A 449 -21.87 25.31 1.50
CA GLU A 449 -21.72 24.83 0.13
C GLU A 449 -23.10 24.69 -0.55
N ASP A 450 -23.24 25.31 -1.71
CA ASP A 450 -24.48 25.31 -2.47
C ASP A 450 -24.72 23.94 -3.12
N GLY A 451 -25.98 23.51 -3.18
CA GLY A 451 -26.35 22.14 -3.53
C GLY A 451 -26.26 21.13 -2.38
N THR A 452 -25.10 20.97 -1.72
CA THR A 452 -24.95 19.99 -0.62
C THR A 452 -25.54 20.47 0.71
N GLN A 453 -25.69 21.78 0.89
CA GLN A 453 -26.05 22.44 2.15
C GLN A 453 -25.08 22.14 3.32
N GLN A 454 -23.86 21.68 3.01
CA GLN A 454 -22.84 21.43 4.02
C GLN A 454 -22.34 22.76 4.61
N LEU A 455 -22.38 22.89 5.94
CA LEU A 455 -21.70 23.98 6.64
C LEU A 455 -20.19 23.76 6.54
N ILE A 456 -19.50 24.69 5.87
CA ILE A 456 -18.05 24.65 5.70
C ILE A 456 -17.37 25.28 6.92
N GLU A 457 -17.78 26.49 7.29
CA GLU A 457 -17.22 27.20 8.45
C GLU A 457 -18.24 28.18 9.04
N SER A 458 -18.11 28.47 10.33
CA SER A 458 -18.93 29.46 11.04
C SER A 458 -18.06 30.32 11.95
N PHE A 459 -18.16 31.63 11.79
CA PHE A 459 -17.46 32.63 12.58
C PHE A 459 -18.45 33.38 13.49
N SER A 460 -17.96 33.93 14.59
CA SER A 460 -18.70 34.91 15.40
C SER A 460 -17.83 36.15 15.59
N SER A 461 -18.36 37.33 15.31
CA SER A 461 -17.64 38.61 15.43
C SER A 461 -18.57 39.78 15.77
N LYS A 462 -17.99 40.97 15.89
CA LYS A 462 -18.69 42.26 16.13
C LYS A 462 -17.95 43.38 15.40
N GLY A 463 -18.62 44.49 15.12
CA GLY A 463 -18.02 45.60 14.38
C GLY A 463 -17.66 45.24 12.94
N LYS A 464 -16.84 46.08 12.29
CA LYS A 464 -16.21 45.72 11.00
C LYS A 464 -15.18 44.61 11.26
N SER A 465 -15.10 43.61 10.38
CA SER A 465 -14.22 42.45 10.58
C SER A 465 -13.68 41.93 9.25
N GLN A 466 -12.50 41.29 9.30
CA GLN A 466 -11.97 40.50 8.21
C GLN A 466 -11.80 39.06 8.70
N LEU A 467 -12.48 38.13 8.06
CA LEU A 467 -12.46 36.71 8.37
C LEU A 467 -11.72 35.98 7.24
N LYS A 468 -11.08 34.86 7.55
CA LYS A 468 -10.40 34.01 6.57
C LYS A 468 -10.87 32.57 6.74
N SER A 469 -11.16 31.93 5.62
CA SER A 469 -11.54 30.53 5.51
C SER A 469 -10.70 29.85 4.42
N LYS A 470 -10.62 28.51 4.45
CA LYS A 470 -10.07 27.72 3.33
C LYS A 470 -11.18 26.90 2.71
N ILE A 471 -11.39 27.09 1.41
CA ILE A 471 -12.48 26.45 0.65
C ILE A 471 -11.93 25.71 -0.57
N LYS A 472 -12.75 24.83 -1.13
CA LYS A 472 -12.47 24.14 -2.40
C LYS A 472 -13.08 24.94 -3.57
N PRO A 473 -12.79 24.58 -4.82
CA PRO A 473 -13.66 24.86 -5.96
C PRO A 473 -15.08 24.39 -5.70
N GLY A 474 -16.06 25.22 -6.04
CA GLY A 474 -17.45 25.00 -5.68
C GLY A 474 -18.26 26.28 -5.63
N LYS A 475 -19.56 26.13 -5.42
CA LYS A 475 -20.50 27.23 -5.20
C LYS A 475 -20.81 27.33 -3.72
N TYR A 476 -20.89 28.56 -3.22
CA TYR A 476 -21.03 28.85 -1.81
C TYR A 476 -22.10 29.92 -1.58
N VAL A 477 -22.88 29.73 -0.52
CA VAL A 477 -23.75 30.74 0.06
C VAL A 477 -23.08 31.21 1.34
N VAL A 478 -22.79 32.52 1.42
CA VAL A 478 -22.27 33.14 2.64
C VAL A 478 -23.39 33.97 3.26
N THR A 479 -23.80 33.63 4.49
CA THR A 479 -24.81 34.37 5.26
C THR A 479 -24.20 34.99 6.51
N ALA A 480 -24.67 36.17 6.90
CA ALA A 480 -24.36 36.81 8.16
C ALA A 480 -25.64 37.22 8.89
N THR A 481 -25.76 36.79 10.15
CA THR A 481 -26.98 36.95 10.96
C THR A 481 -26.61 37.39 12.37
N GLY A 482 -27.31 38.36 12.95
CA GLY A 482 -27.02 38.84 14.31
C GLY A 482 -28.14 39.68 14.89
N LYS A 483 -28.22 39.76 16.22
CA LYS A 483 -29.30 40.50 16.88
C LYS A 483 -29.12 42.01 16.70
N GLY A 484 -30.01 42.61 15.90
CA GLY A 484 -29.95 44.02 15.52
C GLY A 484 -29.43 44.26 14.10
N PHE A 485 -29.15 43.21 13.34
CA PHE A 485 -28.88 43.30 11.90
C PHE A 485 -29.92 42.52 11.08
N ASP A 486 -30.23 43.00 9.88
CA ASP A 486 -30.92 42.18 8.88
C ASP A 486 -30.02 41.04 8.40
N GLU A 487 -30.59 39.94 7.93
CA GLU A 487 -29.81 38.85 7.33
C GLU A 487 -29.15 39.34 6.03
N ALA A 488 -27.82 39.38 6.01
CA ALA A 488 -27.05 39.61 4.80
C ALA A 488 -26.69 38.26 4.19
N LYS A 489 -26.90 38.10 2.88
CA LYS A 489 -26.59 36.88 2.14
C LYS A 489 -25.99 37.22 0.79
N THR A 490 -24.98 36.47 0.37
CA THR A 490 -24.45 36.51 -0.99
C THR A 490 -24.11 35.10 -1.47
N ASN A 491 -24.05 34.94 -2.79
CA ASN A 491 -23.53 33.74 -3.43
C ASN A 491 -22.11 34.04 -3.94
N PHE A 492 -21.28 33.01 -3.98
CA PHE A 492 -19.88 33.09 -4.39
C PHE A 492 -19.47 31.77 -5.05
N GLU A 493 -18.59 31.81 -6.05
CA GLU A 493 -18.16 30.63 -6.81
C GLU A 493 -16.64 30.64 -6.99
N VAL A 494 -16.00 29.51 -6.69
CA VAL A 494 -14.60 29.24 -7.01
C VAL A 494 -14.56 28.28 -8.20
N PRO A 495 -13.93 28.64 -9.32
CA PRO A 495 -13.86 27.79 -10.51
C PRO A 495 -13.10 26.48 -10.24
N ALA A 496 -13.50 25.40 -10.93
CA ALA A 496 -12.95 24.05 -10.81
C ALA A 496 -11.40 23.97 -10.91
N LYS A 497 -10.80 24.93 -11.62
CA LYS A 497 -9.38 25.25 -11.59
C LYS A 497 -9.25 26.70 -11.14
N PRO A 498 -8.87 26.98 -9.88
CA PRO A 498 -8.64 28.34 -9.41
C PRO A 498 -7.56 29.05 -10.23
N ASP A 499 -7.85 30.28 -10.62
CA ASP A 499 -6.90 31.24 -11.20
C ASP A 499 -6.21 32.06 -10.11
N GLU A 500 -6.90 32.38 -9.03
CA GLU A 500 -6.36 33.04 -7.84
C GLU A 500 -6.12 32.09 -6.64
N SER A 501 -5.16 32.43 -5.77
CA SER A 501 -4.88 31.72 -4.52
C SER A 501 -5.63 32.27 -3.29
N GLU A 502 -6.02 33.56 -3.32
CA GLU A 502 -6.90 34.21 -2.32
C GLU A 502 -8.04 34.91 -3.07
N TYR A 503 -9.29 34.55 -2.80
CA TYR A 503 -10.47 35.25 -3.29
C TYR A 503 -10.99 36.19 -2.20
N GLN A 504 -11.49 37.37 -2.59
CA GLN A 504 -12.04 38.34 -1.65
C GLN A 504 -13.53 38.56 -1.90
N LEU A 505 -14.29 38.56 -0.80
CA LEU A 505 -15.74 38.74 -0.82
C LEU A 505 -16.13 39.73 0.28
N SER A 506 -17.01 40.68 -0.04
CA SER A 506 -17.46 41.71 0.91
C SER A 506 -18.94 41.54 1.21
N LEU A 507 -19.31 41.66 2.48
CA LEU A 507 -20.70 41.57 2.94
C LEU A 507 -21.03 42.76 3.84
N VAL A 508 -22.15 43.44 3.59
CA VAL A 508 -22.59 44.60 4.37
C VAL A 508 -23.74 44.18 5.29
N LEU A 509 -23.59 44.42 6.59
CA LEU A 509 -24.66 44.26 7.58
C LEU A 509 -25.42 45.58 7.77
N ASN A 510 -26.73 45.53 7.51
CA ASN A 510 -27.67 46.63 7.73
C ASN A 510 -28.32 46.50 9.12
N PRO A 511 -28.66 47.61 9.81
CA PRO A 511 -29.43 47.55 11.06
C PRO A 511 -30.87 47.09 10.80
N VAL A 512 -31.46 46.28 11.70
CA VAL A 512 -32.90 46.01 11.66
C VAL A 512 -33.67 47.32 11.85
N VAL A 513 -34.43 47.71 10.84
CA VAL A 513 -35.29 48.90 10.91
C VAL A 513 -36.51 48.58 11.78
N ILE A 514 -36.46 49.02 13.04
CA ILE A 514 -37.65 49.01 13.91
C ILE A 514 -38.59 50.11 13.40
N GLN A 515 -39.60 49.73 12.60
CA GLN A 515 -40.74 50.60 12.35
C GLN A 515 -41.43 50.88 13.69
N GLN A 516 -41.41 52.14 14.14
CA GLN A 516 -42.29 52.55 15.24
C GLN A 516 -43.74 52.43 14.75
N PRO A 517 -44.67 51.91 15.58
CA PRO A 517 -46.07 51.85 15.20
C PRO A 517 -46.59 53.27 14.97
N VAL A 518 -47.04 53.55 13.75
CA VAL A 518 -47.70 54.81 13.43
C VAL A 518 -48.97 54.89 14.27
N ALA A 519 -49.12 55.95 15.06
CA ALA A 519 -50.33 56.18 15.83
C ALA A 519 -51.53 56.31 14.88
N GLN A 520 -52.57 55.49 15.10
CA GLN A 520 -53.81 55.59 14.35
C GLN A 520 -54.46 56.95 14.64
N LEU A 521 -54.61 57.78 13.61
CA LEU A 521 -55.52 58.92 13.62
C LEU A 521 -56.94 58.41 13.34
N GLU A 522 -57.90 58.82 14.16
CA GLU A 522 -59.29 58.41 14.02
C GLU A 522 -59.92 58.98 12.74
N GLU A 523 -60.66 58.15 12.00
CA GLU A 523 -61.37 58.55 10.79
C GLU A 523 -62.63 59.38 11.12
N PRO A 524 -62.89 60.51 10.43
CA PRO A 524 -64.20 61.12 10.40
C PRO A 524 -65.16 60.35 9.48
N LYS A 525 -66.45 60.35 9.85
CA LYS A 525 -67.51 59.50 9.27
C LYS A 525 -67.85 59.82 7.81
N SER A 526 -68.37 58.79 7.13
CA SER A 526 -68.90 58.77 5.77
C SER A 526 -70.27 59.45 5.60
N GLU A 527 -70.46 60.18 4.49
CA GLU A 527 -71.78 60.45 3.87
C GLU A 527 -71.72 60.28 2.33
N ILE A 528 -72.13 59.08 1.87
CA ILE A 528 -73.21 58.76 0.91
C ILE A 528 -73.35 59.53 -0.45
N GLU A 529 -73.61 58.73 -1.52
CA GLU A 529 -74.24 59.06 -2.85
C GLU A 529 -73.43 59.89 -3.90
N ASP A 530 -73.55 59.66 -5.23
CA ASP A 530 -74.09 58.55 -6.04
C ASP A 530 -73.63 58.65 -7.52
N LYS A 531 -73.84 57.58 -8.31
CA LYS A 531 -74.06 57.53 -9.80
C LYS A 531 -72.93 57.74 -10.86
N GLN A 532 -72.86 56.70 -11.71
CA GLN A 532 -72.92 56.68 -13.20
C GLN A 532 -71.66 56.73 -14.11
N ASP A 533 -71.29 55.53 -14.58
CA ASP A 533 -71.37 55.02 -15.97
C ASP A 533 -70.53 55.60 -17.14
N ASN A 534 -69.92 54.64 -17.87
CA ASN A 534 -69.45 54.64 -19.27
C ASN A 534 -68.23 55.56 -19.63
N ASN A 535 -67.33 55.21 -20.56
CA ASN A 535 -67.43 54.24 -21.66
C ASN A 535 -66.06 53.73 -22.20
N GLN A 536 -66.05 52.51 -22.77
CA GLN A 536 -65.26 52.00 -23.93
C GLN A 536 -63.71 52.06 -24.05
N THR A 537 -63.07 50.88 -23.89
CA THR A 537 -62.23 50.10 -24.86
C THR A 537 -61.40 50.75 -25.98
N THR A 538 -60.08 50.43 -26.04
CA THR A 538 -59.31 49.64 -27.05
C THR A 538 -57.81 49.62 -26.64
N GLU A 539 -57.06 48.49 -26.57
CA GLU A 539 -56.34 47.77 -27.65
C GLU A 539 -55.47 48.68 -28.58
N ASP A 540 -54.20 48.40 -28.92
CA ASP A 540 -53.21 47.39 -28.46
C ASP A 540 -51.74 47.81 -28.88
N ILE A 541 -50.72 47.17 -28.29
CA ILE A 541 -49.25 47.04 -28.61
C ILE A 541 -48.56 47.99 -29.65
N GLY A 542 -47.33 48.47 -29.34
CA GLY A 542 -46.54 49.23 -30.36
C GLY A 542 -45.01 49.44 -30.34
N LYS A 543 -44.23 49.30 -29.23
CA LYS A 543 -42.72 49.32 -29.16
C LYS A 543 -41.88 50.55 -29.63
N THR A 544 -40.69 50.66 -28.99
CA THR A 544 -39.40 51.32 -29.42
C THR A 544 -39.39 52.86 -29.51
N GLU A 545 -38.37 53.62 -29.12
CA GLU A 545 -36.91 53.45 -28.97
C GLU A 545 -36.36 54.53 -27.99
N ASP A 546 -35.17 54.29 -27.42
CA ASP A 546 -34.56 55.12 -26.36
C ASP A 546 -33.97 56.46 -26.82
N SER A 547 -33.76 57.34 -25.84
CA SER A 547 -33.31 58.73 -26.05
C SER A 547 -31.82 58.99 -25.75
N HIS A 548 -31.32 60.08 -26.33
CA HIS A 548 -30.14 60.90 -26.01
C HIS A 548 -29.19 60.43 -24.86
N ALA A 549 -27.89 60.19 -25.08
CA ALA A 549 -26.81 61.04 -25.60
C ALA A 549 -25.99 61.84 -24.55
N ALA A 550 -24.67 61.69 -24.69
CA ALA A 550 -23.60 62.69 -24.53
C ALA A 550 -22.80 62.81 -23.20
N LYS A 551 -21.49 63.10 -23.41
CA LYS A 551 -20.42 63.57 -22.49
C LYS A 551 -19.74 62.48 -21.63
N GLN A 552 -18.42 62.50 -21.39
CA GLN A 552 -17.38 63.45 -21.83
C GLN A 552 -15.97 62.80 -21.88
N GLU A 553 -15.07 63.33 -22.71
CA GLU A 553 -13.64 62.98 -22.71
C GLU A 553 -12.88 63.58 -21.50
N SER A 554 -11.78 62.95 -21.09
CA SER A 554 -10.55 63.65 -20.69
C SER A 554 -9.31 62.84 -21.07
N LYS A 555 -8.14 63.50 -21.19
CA LYS A 555 -6.97 63.05 -21.97
C LYS A 555 -5.65 63.12 -21.18
N ASN A 556 -4.68 62.33 -21.64
CA ASN A 556 -3.21 62.50 -21.52
C ASN A 556 -2.60 62.35 -20.10
N SER A 557 -1.39 61.82 -19.91
CA SER A 557 -0.15 62.23 -20.60
C SER A 557 1.00 61.20 -20.64
N ASP A 558 1.96 61.44 -21.54
CA ASP A 558 3.16 60.65 -21.82
C ASP A 558 4.40 61.02 -20.96
N ASN A 559 5.34 60.06 -20.84
CA ASN A 559 6.81 60.14 -21.08
C ASN A 559 7.56 59.10 -20.20
N LYS A 560 8.64 58.39 -20.55
CA LYS A 560 9.75 58.41 -21.54
C LYS A 560 11.14 58.60 -20.89
N GLU A 561 11.95 57.54 -21.00
CA GLU A 561 13.40 57.52 -21.36
C GLU A 561 14.54 57.93 -20.38
N ALA A 562 15.75 57.48 -20.80
CA ALA A 562 17.11 57.56 -20.21
C ALA A 562 17.41 56.66 -18.98
N LYS A 563 18.42 55.76 -18.91
CA LYS A 563 19.83 55.65 -19.41
C LYS A 563 20.85 56.62 -18.78
N GLU A 564 21.69 56.12 -17.85
CA GLU A 564 23.17 55.94 -18.00
C GLU A 564 23.83 55.48 -16.66
N ASN A 565 25.16 55.27 -16.51
CA ASN A 565 26.11 54.28 -17.10
C ASN A 565 27.58 54.66 -16.70
N ILE A 566 28.58 53.76 -16.89
CA ILE A 566 30.07 54.03 -16.84
C ILE A 566 30.63 54.31 -15.40
N ASP A 567 31.83 53.91 -14.92
CA ASP A 567 33.05 53.20 -15.43
C ASP A 567 33.59 52.25 -14.31
N GLN A 568 34.11 51.05 -14.55
CA GLN A 568 35.49 50.64 -14.94
C GLN A 568 36.67 51.03 -14.02
N THR A 569 37.55 50.04 -13.78
CA THR A 569 39.02 50.21 -13.87
C THR A 569 39.67 48.85 -14.15
N GLU A 570 40.66 48.84 -15.05
CA GLU A 570 41.39 47.66 -15.53
C GLU A 570 42.49 47.23 -14.53
N ILE A 571 43.16 46.07 -14.67
CA ILE A 571 44.35 45.85 -15.53
C ILE A 571 44.57 44.34 -15.77
N ALA A 572 45.04 43.97 -16.97
CA ALA A 572 45.40 42.61 -17.41
C ALA A 572 46.94 42.49 -17.59
N PRO A 573 47.54 41.53 -18.35
CA PRO A 573 47.13 40.17 -18.75
C PRO A 573 48.24 39.09 -18.53
N LYS A 574 47.92 37.80 -18.79
CA LYS A 574 48.79 36.89 -19.58
C LYS A 574 48.08 35.57 -20.02
N GLU A 575 48.17 35.33 -21.33
CA GLU A 575 48.17 34.09 -22.15
C GLU A 575 47.87 32.70 -21.53
N GLN A 576 47.35 31.67 -22.22
CA GLN A 576 46.41 31.51 -23.36
C GLN A 576 46.27 29.98 -23.63
N GLU A 577 45.06 29.40 -23.78
CA GLU A 577 44.76 28.36 -24.81
C GLU A 577 43.29 27.83 -24.81
N GLN A 578 42.59 28.19 -25.89
CA GLN A 578 41.44 27.60 -26.60
C GLN A 578 40.40 26.65 -25.95
N ASP A 579 39.15 27.13 -25.93
CA ASP A 579 37.91 26.34 -25.94
C ASP A 579 37.76 25.42 -27.18
N LYS A 580 37.03 24.30 -26.99
CA LYS A 580 36.29 23.62 -28.07
C LYS A 580 34.89 23.21 -27.63
N ALA A 581 33.89 23.83 -28.27
CA ALA A 581 32.49 23.45 -28.14
C ALA A 581 32.23 22.03 -28.67
N LEU A 582 31.30 21.30 -28.03
CA LEU A 582 30.84 19.99 -28.54
C LEU A 582 29.95 20.14 -29.79
N PRO A 583 29.95 19.13 -30.69
CA PRO A 583 29.44 19.29 -32.05
C PRO A 583 27.91 19.22 -32.18
N SER A 584 27.43 19.74 -33.32
CA SER A 584 26.02 19.83 -33.71
C SER A 584 25.34 18.49 -34.00
N LYS A 585 24.00 18.46 -33.78
CA LYS A 585 23.04 17.40 -34.14
C LYS A 585 23.41 16.57 -35.40
N PRO A 586 23.38 15.23 -35.32
CA PRO A 586 23.20 14.37 -36.50
C PRO A 586 21.74 14.40 -36.96
N THR A 587 21.52 14.62 -38.26
CA THR A 587 20.19 14.51 -38.89
C THR A 587 19.87 13.04 -39.18
N LEU A 588 18.67 12.60 -38.79
CA LEU A 588 18.13 11.29 -39.16
C LEU A 588 17.77 11.23 -40.65
N THR A 589 18.38 10.30 -41.40
CA THR A 589 17.82 9.77 -42.65
C THR A 589 17.66 8.26 -42.52
N ALA A 590 16.42 7.80 -42.38
CA ALA A 590 16.11 6.39 -42.19
C ALA A 590 16.05 5.61 -43.51
N ALA A 591 16.57 4.39 -43.48
CA ALA A 591 16.09 3.27 -44.28
C ALA A 591 16.01 2.02 -43.38
N PRO A 592 15.08 1.07 -43.57
CA PRO A 592 14.62 0.21 -42.48
C PRO A 592 15.03 -1.27 -42.57
N VAL A 593 14.64 -2.03 -41.53
CA VAL A 593 14.54 -3.53 -41.45
C VAL A 593 15.91 -4.24 -41.22
N PRO A 594 16.06 -5.33 -40.40
CA PRO A 594 15.04 -6.30 -39.99
C PRO A 594 14.83 -6.60 -38.49
N ARG A 595 13.63 -7.15 -38.20
CA ARG A 595 13.20 -7.74 -36.93
C ARG A 595 13.89 -9.09 -36.66
N MET A 596 14.12 -9.43 -35.39
CA MET A 596 14.46 -10.80 -34.98
C MET A 596 13.22 -11.71 -34.90
N ASP A 597 13.44 -12.98 -35.26
CA ASP A 597 12.47 -14.08 -35.20
C ASP A 597 12.65 -14.86 -33.88
N PHE A 598 11.54 -15.25 -33.24
CA PHE A 598 11.50 -15.91 -31.93
C PHE A 598 11.08 -17.39 -31.99
N ASN A 599 10.85 -17.97 -33.17
CA ASN A 599 10.41 -19.37 -33.29
C ASN A 599 11.56 -20.38 -33.29
N LYS A 600 12.07 -20.77 -32.11
CA LYS A 600 12.79 -22.05 -31.95
C LYS A 600 12.92 -22.59 -30.51
N SER A 601 11.84 -23.16 -29.97
CA SER A 601 11.83 -24.57 -29.52
C SER A 601 10.43 -25.04 -29.07
N MET A 602 9.87 -26.02 -29.78
CA MET A 602 8.79 -26.88 -29.27
C MET A 602 9.29 -28.32 -29.24
N ALA A 603 9.50 -28.86 -28.04
CA ALA A 603 9.64 -30.29 -27.71
C ALA A 603 9.84 -30.37 -26.19
N THR A 604 9.18 -31.20 -25.38
CA THR A 604 8.04 -32.11 -25.59
C THR A 604 7.31 -32.23 -24.25
N SER A 605 5.98 -32.12 -24.21
CA SER A 605 5.20 -32.23 -22.96
C SER A 605 4.53 -33.60 -22.82
N THR A 606 5.06 -34.47 -21.96
CA THR A 606 4.31 -35.59 -21.38
C THR A 606 3.79 -35.17 -20.00
N LEU A 607 2.47 -35.08 -19.86
CA LEU A 607 1.81 -34.73 -18.60
C LEU A 607 2.00 -35.87 -17.58
N ALA A 608 2.73 -35.59 -16.49
CA ALA A 608 2.83 -36.51 -15.36
C ALA A 608 1.46 -36.68 -14.65
N LYS A 609 1.23 -37.87 -14.09
CA LYS A 609 -0.04 -38.24 -13.46
C LYS A 609 -0.15 -37.61 -12.07
N THR A 610 -1.30 -37.05 -11.73
CA THR A 610 -1.54 -36.49 -10.39
C THR A 610 -1.49 -37.60 -9.33
N THR A 611 -0.71 -37.41 -8.28
CA THR A 611 -0.72 -38.29 -7.09
C THR A 611 -1.19 -37.51 -5.85
N TYR A 612 -1.44 -38.22 -4.76
CA TYR A 612 -1.95 -37.70 -3.50
C TYR A 612 -1.20 -38.33 -2.32
N SER A 613 -0.94 -37.56 -1.28
CA SER A 613 -0.38 -38.05 0.01
C SER A 613 -1.08 -37.37 1.18
N ILE A 614 -1.00 -37.91 2.39
CA ILE A 614 -1.51 -37.23 3.58
C ILE A 614 -0.38 -36.47 4.26
N GLN A 615 -0.56 -35.17 4.48
CA GLN A 615 0.38 -34.40 5.29
C GLN A 615 0.06 -34.61 6.78
N LEU A 616 1.08 -34.99 7.55
CA LEU A 616 1.01 -35.25 8.99
C LEU A 616 1.42 -34.04 9.83
N LEU A 617 2.46 -33.32 9.39
CA LEU A 617 3.02 -32.15 10.07
C LEU A 617 3.81 -31.29 9.08
N ALA A 618 3.86 -29.98 9.31
CA ALA A 618 4.93 -29.10 8.82
C ALA A 618 5.54 -28.41 10.04
N SER A 619 6.87 -28.37 10.14
CA SER A 619 7.56 -27.74 11.29
C SER A 619 8.82 -27.03 10.83
N LEU A 620 9.14 -25.86 11.39
CA LEU A 620 10.42 -25.15 11.18
C LEU A 620 11.62 -25.90 11.77
N HIS A 621 11.37 -26.87 12.65
CA HIS A 621 12.40 -27.67 13.31
C HIS A 621 12.15 -29.17 13.08
N PRO A 622 13.21 -29.99 12.89
CA PRO A 622 13.03 -31.40 12.59
C PRO A 622 12.53 -32.14 13.82
N VAL A 623 11.41 -32.83 13.66
CA VAL A 623 10.80 -33.75 14.62
C VAL A 623 11.29 -35.17 14.36
N ASP A 624 11.54 -35.93 15.42
CA ASP A 624 11.97 -37.33 15.35
C ASP A 624 10.90 -38.21 14.67
N TYR A 625 11.30 -39.17 13.83
CA TYR A 625 10.38 -40.07 13.12
C TYR A 625 9.50 -40.89 14.07
N ASN A 626 10.01 -41.23 15.28
CA ASN A 626 9.28 -42.00 16.28
C ASN A 626 8.10 -41.20 16.89
N TYR A 627 8.09 -39.87 16.77
CA TYR A 627 7.00 -39.00 17.25
C TYR A 627 5.62 -39.42 16.72
N PHE A 628 5.58 -39.92 15.48
CA PHE A 628 4.35 -40.29 14.79
C PHE A 628 3.95 -41.76 14.98
N ASN A 629 4.81 -42.62 15.55
CA ASN A 629 4.54 -44.06 15.72
C ASN A 629 3.86 -44.74 14.49
N LEU A 630 4.30 -44.37 13.28
CA LEU A 630 3.71 -44.74 11.99
C LEU A 630 4.82 -45.14 11.01
N ASP A 631 4.60 -46.21 10.25
CA ASP A 631 5.52 -46.63 9.19
C ASP A 631 5.38 -45.77 7.92
N SER A 632 6.42 -45.79 7.07
CA SER A 632 6.42 -45.19 5.73
C SER A 632 6.21 -43.67 5.67
N ILE A 633 6.71 -42.94 6.67
CA ILE A 633 6.72 -41.47 6.67
C ILE A 633 7.79 -40.94 5.71
N SER A 634 7.37 -40.10 4.78
CA SER A 634 8.22 -39.27 3.92
C SER A 634 8.45 -37.92 4.58
N VAL A 635 9.70 -37.43 4.58
CA VAL A 635 10.04 -36.09 5.04
C VAL A 635 10.59 -35.28 3.87
N THR A 636 9.94 -34.15 3.60
CA THR A 636 10.37 -33.20 2.58
C THR A 636 10.57 -31.84 3.22
N ILE A 637 11.77 -31.27 3.10
CA ILE A 637 11.99 -29.88 3.49
C ILE A 637 11.31 -29.01 2.43
N SER A 638 10.47 -28.08 2.88
CA SER A 638 9.83 -27.12 2.01
C SER A 638 10.82 -26.03 1.60
N PRO A 639 10.65 -25.41 0.43
CA PRO A 639 11.49 -24.27 0.04
C PRO A 639 11.35 -23.04 0.96
N GLU A 640 10.38 -23.07 1.87
CA GLU A 640 10.12 -22.08 2.92
C GLU A 640 10.75 -22.51 4.27
N GLY A 641 11.58 -23.56 4.29
CA GLY A 641 12.34 -24.05 5.46
C GLY A 641 11.66 -25.13 6.32
N TYR A 642 10.40 -25.48 6.05
CA TYR A 642 9.63 -26.38 6.91
C TYR A 642 9.88 -27.86 6.60
N TYR A 643 10.24 -28.66 7.60
CA TYR A 643 10.19 -30.12 7.55
C TYR A 643 8.73 -30.58 7.46
N ARG A 644 8.31 -31.03 6.27
CA ARG A 644 6.96 -31.56 6.00
C ARG A 644 6.98 -33.08 6.04
N TYR A 645 6.25 -33.64 7.00
CA TYR A 645 6.05 -35.06 7.22
C TYR A 645 4.78 -35.49 6.49
N SER A 646 4.83 -36.58 5.74
CA SER A 646 3.69 -37.07 4.95
C SER A 646 3.68 -38.60 4.89
N ILE A 647 2.51 -39.20 4.73
CA ILE A 647 2.31 -40.66 4.69
C ILE A 647 1.35 -41.06 3.58
N GLY A 648 1.63 -42.21 2.95
CA GLY A 648 0.91 -42.72 1.80
C GLY A 648 1.18 -41.91 0.53
N THR A 649 1.29 -42.58 -0.62
CA THR A 649 1.24 -41.94 -1.94
C THR A 649 0.45 -42.85 -2.87
N THR A 650 -0.57 -42.31 -3.54
CA THR A 650 -1.42 -43.03 -4.50
C THR A 650 -1.90 -42.05 -5.58
N ASP A 651 -2.20 -42.52 -6.79
CA ASP A 651 -2.89 -41.75 -7.84
C ASP A 651 -4.42 -41.82 -7.73
N ASN A 652 -4.94 -42.56 -6.74
CA ASN A 652 -6.35 -42.73 -6.47
C ASN A 652 -6.81 -41.90 -5.24
N ILE A 653 -7.70 -40.94 -5.47
CA ILE A 653 -8.22 -40.07 -4.40
C ILE A 653 -9.05 -40.83 -3.35
N GLN A 654 -9.74 -41.91 -3.73
CA GLN A 654 -10.56 -42.67 -2.79
C GLN A 654 -9.71 -43.48 -1.78
N GLU A 655 -8.53 -43.95 -2.21
CA GLU A 655 -7.57 -44.63 -1.34
C GLU A 655 -6.95 -43.68 -0.32
N ILE A 656 -6.59 -42.46 -0.73
CA ILE A 656 -5.97 -41.49 0.19
C ILE A 656 -6.98 -40.95 1.20
N GLU A 657 -8.24 -40.74 0.80
CA GLU A 657 -9.34 -40.40 1.73
C GLU A 657 -9.60 -41.54 2.75
N THR A 658 -9.56 -42.79 2.29
CA THR A 658 -9.67 -43.96 3.17
C THR A 658 -8.52 -44.02 4.20
N LEU A 659 -7.29 -43.72 3.78
CA LEU A 659 -6.14 -43.64 4.70
C LEU A 659 -6.27 -42.44 5.66
N GLN A 660 -6.82 -41.31 5.20
CA GLN A 660 -7.06 -40.13 6.03
C GLN A 660 -8.07 -40.42 7.15
N GLN A 661 -9.17 -41.11 6.83
CA GLN A 661 -10.15 -41.51 7.84
C GLN A 661 -9.56 -42.51 8.83
N LYS A 662 -8.74 -43.47 8.37
CA LYS A 662 -8.02 -44.40 9.26
C LYS A 662 -7.11 -43.64 10.23
N LEU A 663 -6.33 -42.67 9.77
CA LEU A 663 -5.43 -41.87 10.62
C LEU A 663 -6.21 -41.05 11.66
N ARG A 664 -7.32 -40.41 11.26
CA ARG A 664 -8.22 -39.69 12.19
C ARG A 664 -8.77 -40.61 13.28
N ASN A 665 -9.20 -41.81 12.92
CA ASN A 665 -9.66 -42.82 13.88
C ASN A 665 -8.55 -43.29 14.84
N HIS A 666 -7.27 -43.06 14.54
CA HIS A 666 -6.11 -43.33 15.40
C HIS A 666 -5.56 -42.07 16.10
N GLY A 667 -6.34 -40.98 16.16
CA GLY A 667 -6.00 -39.75 16.90
C GLY A 667 -5.34 -38.64 16.08
N TYR A 668 -5.00 -38.87 14.81
CA TYR A 668 -4.42 -37.87 13.92
C TYR A 668 -5.50 -36.95 13.33
N ASN A 669 -6.04 -36.05 14.16
CA ASN A 669 -7.18 -35.22 13.80
C ASN A 669 -6.84 -34.14 12.74
N ASN A 670 -5.63 -33.59 12.77
CA ASN A 670 -5.19 -32.45 11.95
C ASN A 670 -4.44 -32.88 10.67
N VAL A 671 -4.92 -33.93 9.99
CA VAL A 671 -4.32 -34.43 8.74
C VAL A 671 -5.16 -34.10 7.51
N TRP A 672 -4.49 -33.69 6.42
CA TRP A 672 -5.13 -33.32 5.16
C TRP A 672 -4.50 -34.02 3.95
N VAL A 673 -5.34 -34.28 2.94
CA VAL A 673 -4.89 -34.78 1.64
C VAL A 673 -4.18 -33.65 0.90
N ARG A 674 -2.92 -33.89 0.57
CA ARG A 674 -2.07 -33.06 -0.29
C ARG A 674 -2.11 -33.64 -1.70
N ILE A 675 -2.45 -32.80 -2.68
CA ILE A 675 -2.30 -33.13 -4.09
C ILE A 675 -0.82 -32.98 -4.45
N ASN A 676 -0.17 -34.09 -4.73
CA ASN A 676 1.18 -34.14 -5.26
C ASN A 676 1.10 -33.97 -6.78
N ARG A 677 1.34 -32.74 -7.23
CA ARG A 677 1.71 -32.50 -8.62
C ARG A 677 3.13 -33.01 -8.78
N GLU A 678 3.31 -34.14 -9.46
CA GLU A 678 4.65 -34.60 -9.79
C GLU A 678 5.34 -33.56 -10.67
N HIS A 679 6.49 -33.09 -10.20
CA HIS A 679 7.55 -32.73 -11.11
C HIS A 679 8.13 -34.05 -11.62
N PRO A 680 8.06 -34.39 -12.92
CA PRO A 680 8.92 -35.44 -13.46
C PRO A 680 10.35 -34.98 -13.22
N GLY A 681 11.12 -35.77 -12.46
CA GLY A 681 12.40 -35.28 -11.98
C GLY A 681 13.29 -36.34 -11.36
N TYR A 682 14.55 -35.95 -11.26
CA TYR A 682 15.67 -36.75 -10.83
C TYR A 682 16.24 -36.18 -9.53
N THR A 683 16.95 -37.01 -8.78
CA THR A 683 17.66 -36.64 -7.56
C THR A 683 18.94 -37.46 -7.47
N ILE A 684 19.94 -36.99 -6.74
CA ILE A 684 21.20 -37.71 -6.55
C ILE A 684 21.12 -38.45 -5.22
N GLN A 685 21.07 -39.79 -5.23
CA GLN A 685 21.24 -40.56 -4.00
C GLN A 685 22.72 -40.60 -3.66
N PHE A 686 23.08 -40.30 -2.40
CA PHE A 686 24.46 -40.24 -1.94
C PHE A 686 24.78 -41.17 -0.76
N LEU A 687 23.77 -41.73 -0.08
CA LEU A 687 23.96 -42.67 1.04
C LEU A 687 22.77 -43.61 1.23
N ALA A 688 23.01 -44.82 1.76
CA ALA A 688 21.96 -45.72 2.25
C ALA A 688 22.39 -46.42 3.54
N LEU A 689 21.53 -46.47 4.57
CA LEU A 689 21.82 -47.00 5.91
C LEU A 689 20.70 -47.90 6.44
N GLN A 690 21.04 -48.94 7.22
CA GLN A 690 20.04 -49.74 7.97
C GLN A 690 19.47 -49.01 9.19
N LYS A 691 20.28 -48.16 9.84
CA LYS A 691 19.87 -47.30 10.96
C LYS A 691 19.95 -45.84 10.51
N PRO A 692 18.92 -45.02 10.71
CA PRO A 692 18.93 -43.65 10.22
C PRO A 692 19.90 -42.80 11.03
N LYS A 693 20.70 -41.98 10.33
CA LYS A 693 21.39 -40.82 10.90
C LYS A 693 20.51 -39.58 10.80
N SER A 694 20.71 -38.63 11.70
CA SER A 694 20.14 -37.29 11.60
C SER A 694 20.61 -36.61 10.31
N ILE A 695 19.72 -35.88 9.66
CA ILE A 695 20.07 -35.04 8.50
C ILE A 695 21.04 -33.91 8.86
N LYS A 696 21.15 -33.54 10.14
CA LYS A 696 22.20 -32.63 10.66
C LYS A 696 23.63 -33.21 10.58
N THR A 697 23.81 -34.43 10.09
CA THR A 697 25.14 -35.00 9.85
C THR A 697 25.69 -34.64 8.45
N PHE A 698 24.92 -33.90 7.65
CA PHE A 698 25.22 -33.59 6.24
C PHE A 698 25.02 -32.08 5.96
N GLU A 699 25.52 -31.21 6.85
CA GLU A 699 25.29 -29.76 6.79
C GLU A 699 25.95 -29.10 5.56
N GLU A 700 26.96 -29.76 4.97
CA GLU A 700 27.58 -29.42 3.69
C GLU A 700 26.69 -29.69 2.45
N LEU A 701 25.55 -30.38 2.63
CA LEU A 701 24.58 -30.69 1.59
C LEU A 701 23.25 -29.94 1.81
N SER A 702 22.99 -28.93 0.97
CA SER A 702 21.68 -28.30 0.90
C SER A 702 20.63 -29.25 0.31
N GLU A 703 19.42 -29.27 0.88
CA GLU A 703 18.26 -30.04 0.36
C GLU A 703 18.35 -31.58 0.50
N VAL A 704 18.98 -32.10 1.57
CA VAL A 704 18.97 -33.54 1.88
C VAL A 704 17.54 -34.04 2.16
N MET A 705 17.18 -35.11 1.46
CA MET A 705 15.91 -35.85 1.56
C MET A 705 16.19 -37.29 2.02
N VAL A 706 15.30 -37.88 2.82
CA VAL A 706 15.46 -39.26 3.34
C VAL A 706 14.23 -40.10 3.04
N TYR A 707 14.45 -41.30 2.52
CA TYR A 707 13.41 -42.27 2.16
C TYR A 707 13.71 -43.63 2.78
N ARG A 708 12.78 -44.19 3.56
CA ARG A 708 12.87 -45.59 4.01
C ARG A 708 12.31 -46.51 2.90
N GLY A 709 13.14 -47.36 2.33
CA GLY A 709 12.73 -48.32 1.31
C GLY A 709 11.96 -49.50 1.91
N LYS A 710 11.28 -50.27 1.04
CA LYS A 710 10.58 -51.52 1.42
C LYS A 710 11.51 -52.62 1.93
N ASP A 711 12.81 -52.49 1.66
CA ASP A 711 13.91 -53.30 2.17
C ASP A 711 14.42 -52.84 3.56
N GLY A 712 13.76 -51.85 4.18
CA GLY A 712 14.13 -51.30 5.48
C GLY A 712 15.28 -50.27 5.46
N MET A 713 15.90 -50.04 4.30
CA MET A 713 17.07 -49.14 4.17
C MET A 713 16.65 -47.67 4.04
N TYR A 714 17.25 -46.80 4.84
CA TYR A 714 17.13 -45.34 4.78
C TYR A 714 18.09 -44.76 3.73
N ARG A 715 17.55 -44.27 2.62
CA ARG A 715 18.28 -43.71 1.48
C ARG A 715 18.26 -42.18 1.55
N TYR A 716 19.43 -41.56 1.50
CA TYR A 716 19.63 -40.12 1.54
C TYR A 716 19.91 -39.62 0.12
N CYS A 717 19.16 -38.61 -0.32
CA CYS A 717 19.26 -38.01 -1.64
C CYS A 717 19.36 -36.49 -1.54
N VAL A 718 19.88 -35.84 -2.58
CA VAL A 718 20.12 -34.39 -2.63
C VAL A 718 19.73 -33.84 -4.00
N GLY A 719 19.19 -32.62 -4.00
CA GLY A 719 18.76 -31.89 -5.20
C GLY A 719 17.51 -32.47 -5.87
N LYS A 720 16.86 -31.64 -6.68
CA LYS A 720 15.71 -31.98 -7.53
C LYS A 720 15.92 -31.36 -8.90
N TYR A 721 16.03 -32.19 -9.91
CA TYR A 721 16.39 -31.81 -11.28
C TYR A 721 15.25 -32.21 -12.23
N SER A 722 14.98 -31.41 -13.26
CA SER A 722 13.91 -31.67 -14.23
C SER A 722 14.32 -32.74 -15.26
N THR A 723 15.62 -32.88 -15.49
CA THR A 723 16.21 -33.83 -16.45
C THR A 723 17.35 -34.63 -15.80
N PRO A 724 17.73 -35.80 -16.34
CA PRO A 724 18.89 -36.52 -15.82
C PRO A 724 20.20 -35.78 -16.15
N GLU A 725 20.26 -35.00 -17.22
CA GLU A 725 21.44 -34.19 -17.59
C GLU A 725 21.72 -33.10 -16.55
N GLU A 726 20.68 -32.40 -16.06
CA GLU A 726 20.81 -31.44 -14.95
C GLU A 726 21.39 -32.13 -13.70
N ALA A 727 20.87 -33.30 -13.33
CA ALA A 727 21.38 -34.07 -12.19
C ALA A 727 22.83 -34.54 -12.39
N LEU A 728 23.20 -34.92 -13.62
CA LEU A 728 24.56 -35.32 -13.98
C LEU A 728 25.53 -34.13 -13.98
N THR A 729 25.07 -32.88 -14.15
CA THR A 729 25.97 -31.72 -14.01
C THR A 729 26.35 -31.42 -12.55
N ASP A 730 25.48 -31.76 -11.58
CA ASP A 730 25.71 -31.48 -10.16
C ASP A 730 26.30 -32.68 -9.39
N ILE A 731 26.29 -33.88 -9.99
CA ILE A 731 26.84 -35.11 -9.36
C ILE A 731 28.33 -35.03 -9.03
N GLU A 732 29.12 -34.33 -9.85
CA GLU A 732 30.56 -34.18 -9.63
C GLU A 732 30.85 -33.26 -8.42
N ARG A 733 29.98 -32.28 -8.14
CA ARG A 733 30.01 -31.53 -6.88
C ARG A 733 29.75 -32.46 -5.69
N ILE A 734 28.73 -33.31 -5.77
CA ILE A 734 28.40 -34.26 -4.68
C ILE A 734 29.55 -35.24 -4.43
N LYS A 735 30.17 -35.78 -5.48
CA LYS A 735 31.36 -36.65 -5.34
C LYS A 735 32.56 -35.92 -4.73
N SER A 736 32.79 -34.67 -5.11
CA SER A 736 33.89 -33.85 -4.55
C SER A 736 33.75 -33.59 -3.04
N LEU A 737 32.54 -33.70 -2.48
CA LEU A 737 32.25 -33.63 -1.05
C LEU A 737 32.46 -34.97 -0.30
N GLY A 738 33.04 -35.97 -0.95
CA GLY A 738 33.37 -37.28 -0.35
C GLY A 738 32.35 -38.39 -0.62
N TYR A 739 31.26 -38.11 -1.36
CA TYR A 739 30.23 -39.08 -1.71
C TYR A 739 30.52 -39.74 -3.06
N SER A 740 31.60 -40.52 -3.15
CA SER A 740 32.08 -41.16 -4.39
C SER A 740 31.01 -41.98 -5.12
N ASP A 741 30.17 -42.67 -4.34
CA ASP A 741 29.18 -43.63 -4.81
C ASP A 741 27.82 -42.98 -5.13
N ALA A 742 27.78 -41.64 -5.17
CA ALA A 742 26.58 -40.90 -5.49
C ALA A 742 26.12 -41.17 -6.94
N PHE A 743 24.81 -41.35 -7.14
CA PHE A 743 24.22 -41.65 -8.45
C PHE A 743 22.86 -40.98 -8.66
N VAL A 744 22.55 -40.65 -9.92
CA VAL A 744 21.25 -40.09 -10.32
C VAL A 744 20.19 -41.18 -10.28
N ARG A 745 19.07 -40.92 -9.61
CA ARG A 745 17.86 -41.76 -9.62
C ARG A 745 16.60 -40.94 -9.89
N VAL A 746 15.53 -41.63 -10.29
CA VAL A 746 14.20 -41.02 -10.43
C VAL A 746 13.64 -40.71 -9.04
N LEU A 747 13.10 -39.49 -8.87
CA LEU A 747 12.47 -39.07 -7.62
C LEU A 747 11.22 -39.94 -7.36
N GLY A 748 11.18 -40.64 -6.22
CA GLY A 748 10.00 -41.43 -5.79
C GLY A 748 9.96 -42.91 -6.21
N LYS A 749 10.98 -43.44 -6.90
CA LYS A 749 11.16 -44.89 -7.16
C LYS A 749 12.25 -45.50 -6.30
#